data_AF-A0A7W3FJL2-F1
#
_entry.id   AF-A0A7W3FJL2-F1
#
_cell.length_a   1.000
_cell.length_b   1.000
_cell.length_c   1.000
_cell.angle_alpha   90.00
_cell.angle_beta   90.00
_cell.angle_gamma   90.00
#
_symmetry.space_group_name_H-M   'P 1'
#
loop_
_entity.id
_entity.type
_entity.pdbx_description
1 polymer ?
#
loop_
_entity_poly.entity_id
_entity_poly.type
_entity_poly.pdbx_seq_one_letter_code
_entity_poly.pdbx_strand_id
1 'polypeptide(L)'
;MPPYNPGPGFRRGNRQFGLQVHPITGQATGHKGDDWPTPEGTPIPAAYAGVVKEVRHQFNAASGTGWGWYVLLEHSVRGQVVRTRYAHMRERSPLAVGADVVKGQPIGEAGSTGGSTGPHLHFEVIVNGTHVAPSTFDFPDEDAAAPATGDWAYPFQILEAPQDQTQDQSEQRSPPAAPATNAAPLSQRYQEALGNAESGAYPVGANGIWHGGVHFDQGTAGTLQQDKGVRCIATGEVIAYRIDGTYPVSRYSNGEAEFSSGFTLLKHTLQLPPAPQKAADAPAASGTAATPAPAAAATPAATPGTTTGTPGSSPTGQAAGQTTEQTAEQQKKEESLVFYSLYMHLAQVDSYTGEGRQRPAYWDSPDNRFRVASRAVDRNPFDSSIQQKGLRVRQARGSSSACIGWLPPATVLTVEAGTGAWRKVTSIDEGAMVAAPDQSASQQAPHGWVYTPELDKVAISDPAATDQIVIPEAPIKMKAGDFIGYLGQYRRRRDAGPFCAERPLVHLEVFAGQELEAFIDKSRARAAELPDSSRTLLLVEEGAQLVLPGEADQVIASTEGAVAEKSTAGAKWAQVRKGTVQTLARSTLGSYSGDSTRIYGGKHHLLRAMDANGNGIDLAQFNALDSAAKANYPNREVITVEGDPLWVEASHLQDGVPISGREVPAWSRFPLVVGQGDGPVAGFARVVPVADLGTAVVESDSTRWWQVEIGADNGNTALGWAREKAHAKVRLCSSWDWPGFDITRESASNEQMHAHGLEVNGEAQSGENFKATADQVDGSALFQRLRRVMDLDGKDGVSRDELRKAQRRPWLAQAISHLIVHYESEWGGSMDKWTALDPHMQGELLADWTIEKERIDRLRWWDGVAGKHGFPSDPQAFHLHPIALVNNFQGQRAASGALVCKTCGANITLTEKFLNQICGASVNKDFIAALITASETQFEKYGVDTCSQVKHLLAQAKKETGGFVAFRESLNYSSRTYTAVKLYRLAPTAINAGFRRRGITFRTDQEKLQWIEDNLIGNDPGYGEHCFGNAAHPGKDYRGRGFIHLTHYSTYKKCADATGLAIDSNPEMLESNYPAAIESALWFWQDNSIAAIANSTDLSGDDAVTAVTKPINTGLAGLADRQRYKREISPIFNTEFSSRCTAND
;
A
#
# COMPACT_ATOMS: atom_id res chain seq x y z
N MET A 1 -3.55 21.84 11.88
CA MET A 1 -2.72 21.67 10.67
C MET A 1 -2.23 23.06 10.25
N PRO A 2 -1.04 23.20 9.65
CA PRO A 2 -0.42 24.50 9.43
C PRO A 2 -1.02 25.22 8.20
N PRO A 3 -1.18 26.56 8.23
CA PRO A 3 -1.42 27.34 7.02
C PRO A 3 -0.16 27.34 6.14
N TYR A 4 -0.29 27.82 4.90
CA TYR A 4 0.82 27.83 3.93
C TYR A 4 2.10 28.47 4.48
N ASN A 5 3.19 27.72 4.38
CA ASN A 5 4.54 28.12 4.74
C ASN A 5 5.48 27.79 3.56
N PRO A 6 6.09 28.77 2.88
CA PRO A 6 6.99 28.54 1.76
C PRO A 6 8.36 27.92 2.12
N GLY A 7 8.62 27.61 3.39
CA GLY A 7 9.78 26.84 3.83
C GLY A 7 10.98 27.67 4.32
N PRO A 8 12.09 27.02 4.71
CA PRO A 8 13.16 27.64 5.51
C PRO A 8 13.96 28.76 4.80
N GLY A 9 13.87 28.88 3.47
CA GLY A 9 14.44 30.01 2.73
C GLY A 9 13.70 31.33 2.96
N PHE A 10 12.46 31.27 3.47
CA PHE A 10 11.57 32.41 3.61
C PHE A 10 11.37 32.79 5.08
N ARG A 11 11.37 34.09 5.37
CA ARG A 11 11.09 34.64 6.70
C ARG A 11 9.66 35.20 6.71
N ARG A 12 8.95 35.06 7.83
CA ARG A 12 7.61 35.65 7.99
C ARG A 12 7.74 37.18 8.09
N GLY A 13 7.12 37.91 7.17
CA GLY A 13 7.18 39.37 7.13
C GLY A 13 6.24 40.08 8.12
N ASN A 14 6.52 41.36 8.37
CA ASN A 14 5.66 42.24 9.18
C ASN A 14 4.41 42.73 8.42
N ARG A 15 4.33 42.53 7.10
CA ARG A 15 3.12 42.76 6.29
C ARG A 15 2.36 41.45 6.10
N GLN A 16 1.11 41.46 6.54
CA GLN A 16 0.18 40.34 6.51
C GLN A 16 -1.22 40.87 6.19
N PHE A 17 -2.11 40.00 5.73
CA PHE A 17 -3.45 40.31 5.22
C PHE A 17 -4.24 41.27 6.14
N GLY A 18 -4.75 42.38 5.59
CA GLY A 18 -5.50 43.39 6.36
C GLY A 18 -5.23 44.84 5.96
N LEU A 19 -5.79 45.80 6.70
CA LEU A 19 -5.54 47.24 6.48
C LEU A 19 -4.12 47.60 6.90
N GLN A 20 -3.27 47.97 5.93
CA GLN A 20 -1.87 48.33 6.14
C GLN A 20 -1.51 49.63 5.40
N VAL A 21 -0.54 50.39 5.93
CA VAL A 21 0.02 51.56 5.23
C VAL A 21 0.97 51.08 4.14
N HIS A 22 0.62 51.37 2.88
CA HIS A 22 1.37 50.93 1.71
C HIS A 22 2.73 51.65 1.63
N PRO A 23 3.86 50.93 1.48
CA PRO A 23 5.21 51.49 1.71
C PRO A 23 5.63 52.55 0.70
N ILE A 24 5.14 52.46 -0.54
CA ILE A 24 5.58 53.31 -1.67
C ILE A 24 4.66 54.53 -1.84
N THR A 25 3.44 54.50 -1.28
CA THR A 25 2.42 55.57 -1.46
C THR A 25 1.93 56.19 -0.16
N GLY A 26 2.28 55.64 1.01
CA GLY A 26 1.96 56.20 2.32
C GLY A 26 0.48 56.13 2.73
N GLN A 27 -0.39 55.49 1.95
CA GLN A 27 -1.83 55.41 2.22
C GLN A 27 -2.24 54.06 2.84
N ALA A 28 -3.24 54.08 3.71
CA ALA A 28 -3.82 52.87 4.28
C ALA A 28 -4.71 52.16 3.24
N THR A 29 -4.31 50.95 2.85
CA THR A 29 -5.02 50.12 1.85
C THR A 29 -5.17 48.68 2.35
N GLY A 30 -6.16 47.96 1.85
CA GLY A 30 -6.32 46.54 2.15
C GLY A 30 -5.25 45.69 1.47
N HIS A 31 -4.27 45.21 2.24
CA HIS A 31 -3.28 44.23 1.82
C HIS A 31 -3.95 42.86 1.68
N LYS A 32 -3.77 42.21 0.52
CA LYS A 32 -4.58 41.08 0.05
C LYS A 32 -3.94 39.70 0.18
N GLY A 33 -2.74 39.65 0.76
CA GLY A 33 -1.93 38.46 0.95
C GLY A 33 -0.98 38.63 2.13
N ASP A 34 -0.08 37.66 2.30
CA ASP A 34 0.99 37.67 3.31
C ASP A 34 2.36 37.79 2.61
N ASP A 35 3.25 38.65 3.13
CA ASP A 35 4.59 38.90 2.57
C ASP A 35 5.66 38.06 3.27
N TRP A 36 6.52 37.42 2.47
CA TRP A 36 7.56 36.50 2.92
C TRP A 36 8.96 36.93 2.39
N PRO A 37 9.69 37.80 3.12
CA PRO A 37 11.06 38.19 2.77
C PRO A 37 12.04 37.01 2.65
N THR A 38 12.86 37.03 1.60
CA THR A 38 13.78 35.95 1.24
C THR A 38 14.89 36.49 0.33
N PRO A 39 16.07 35.85 0.19
CA PRO A 39 17.05 36.25 -0.83
C PRO A 39 16.48 36.21 -2.25
N GLU A 40 16.91 37.14 -3.12
CA GLU A 40 16.58 37.06 -4.55
C GLU A 40 17.16 35.78 -5.16
N GLY A 41 16.39 35.12 -6.02
CA GLY A 41 16.72 33.81 -6.57
C GLY A 41 16.17 32.63 -5.76
N THR A 42 15.57 32.84 -4.59
CA THR A 42 15.01 31.73 -3.79
C THR A 42 13.79 31.11 -4.49
N PRO A 43 13.77 29.79 -4.76
CA PRO A 43 12.64 29.13 -5.40
C PRO A 43 11.35 29.23 -4.57
N ILE A 44 10.26 29.64 -5.21
CA ILE A 44 8.92 29.69 -4.63
C ILE A 44 8.23 28.34 -4.87
N PRO A 45 7.81 27.61 -3.82
CA PRO A 45 7.00 26.40 -3.96
C PRO A 45 5.52 26.74 -4.24
N ALA A 46 4.79 25.83 -4.89
CA ALA A 46 3.33 25.87 -4.95
C ALA A 46 2.69 25.43 -3.62
N ALA A 47 1.64 26.13 -3.18
CA ALA A 47 0.92 25.83 -1.94
C ALA A 47 0.09 24.54 -1.99
N TYR A 48 -0.40 24.16 -3.17
CA TYR A 48 -1.23 22.97 -3.41
C TYR A 48 -1.21 22.59 -4.89
N ALA A 49 -1.70 21.39 -5.24
CA ALA A 49 -1.82 20.95 -6.63
C ALA A 49 -2.87 21.75 -7.42
N GLY A 50 -2.62 22.10 -8.67
CA GLY A 50 -3.55 22.90 -9.49
C GLY A 50 -2.98 23.38 -10.83
N VAL A 51 -3.78 24.10 -11.60
CA VAL A 51 -3.48 24.50 -12.98
C VAL A 51 -3.06 25.97 -13.05
N VAL A 52 -2.00 26.28 -13.80
CA VAL A 52 -1.58 27.66 -14.08
C VAL A 52 -2.65 28.39 -14.92
N LYS A 53 -3.24 29.47 -14.39
CA LYS A 53 -4.22 30.30 -15.11
C LYS A 53 -3.61 31.60 -15.65
N GLU A 54 -2.59 32.15 -14.98
CA GLU A 54 -1.87 33.33 -15.46
C GLU A 54 -0.37 33.23 -15.18
N VAL A 55 0.44 33.64 -16.16
CA VAL A 55 1.85 34.03 -15.98
C VAL A 55 2.02 35.37 -16.66
N ARG A 56 2.15 36.45 -15.90
CA ARG A 56 2.10 37.83 -16.44
C ARG A 56 3.07 38.76 -15.71
N HIS A 57 3.42 39.86 -16.37
CA HIS A 57 4.04 41.02 -15.74
C HIS A 57 2.99 42.12 -15.56
N GLN A 58 2.92 42.74 -14.38
CA GLN A 58 2.13 43.95 -14.15
C GLN A 58 2.85 44.90 -13.20
N PHE A 59 3.30 46.03 -13.73
CA PHE A 59 3.89 47.12 -12.94
C PHE A 59 3.50 48.48 -13.55
N ASN A 60 3.16 49.45 -12.68
CA ASN A 60 2.82 50.81 -13.05
C ASN A 60 3.91 51.76 -12.54
N ALA A 61 4.81 52.17 -13.44
CA ALA A 61 5.92 53.06 -13.14
C ALA A 61 5.51 54.46 -12.64
N ALA A 62 4.28 54.92 -12.93
CA ALA A 62 3.80 56.24 -12.49
C ALA A 62 3.32 56.25 -11.02
N SER A 63 3.01 55.09 -10.44
CA SER A 63 2.58 54.95 -9.03
C SER A 63 3.50 54.05 -8.20
N GLY A 64 4.47 53.37 -8.81
CA GLY A 64 5.34 52.40 -8.13
C GLY A 64 4.58 51.16 -7.61
N THR A 65 3.47 50.78 -8.25
CA THR A 65 2.59 49.69 -7.79
C THR A 65 2.39 48.60 -8.84
N GLY A 66 2.06 47.40 -8.39
CA GLY A 66 1.75 46.24 -9.24
C GLY A 66 2.46 44.97 -8.76
N TRP A 67 1.99 43.81 -9.23
CA TRP A 67 2.52 42.51 -8.82
C TRP A 67 3.93 42.19 -9.35
N GLY A 68 4.47 42.94 -10.31
CA GLY A 68 5.70 42.57 -11.03
C GLY A 68 5.44 41.34 -11.90
N TRP A 69 6.41 40.44 -12.00
CA TRP A 69 6.14 39.09 -12.50
C TRP A 69 5.37 38.29 -11.45
N TYR A 70 4.29 37.62 -11.88
CA TYR A 70 3.47 36.79 -11.01
C TYR A 70 2.92 35.54 -11.73
N VAL A 71 2.60 34.53 -10.92
CA VAL A 71 1.84 33.33 -11.31
C VAL A 71 0.52 33.33 -10.56
N LEU A 72 -0.56 32.91 -11.23
CA LEU A 72 -1.85 32.59 -10.63
C LEU A 72 -2.15 31.11 -10.89
N LEU A 73 -2.22 30.29 -9.83
CA LEU A 73 -2.68 28.90 -9.89
C LEU A 73 -4.16 28.82 -9.53
N GLU A 74 -4.85 27.79 -10.03
CA GLU A 74 -6.21 27.42 -9.66
C GLU A 74 -6.27 25.95 -9.25
N HIS A 75 -6.71 25.72 -8.02
CA HIS A 75 -6.75 24.45 -7.33
C HIS A 75 -8.21 24.00 -7.16
N SER A 76 -8.43 22.68 -7.18
CA SER A 76 -9.65 22.06 -6.65
C SER A 76 -9.38 21.62 -5.22
N VAL A 77 -9.76 22.43 -4.23
CA VAL A 77 -9.54 22.13 -2.81
C VAL A 77 -10.88 21.78 -2.18
N ARG A 78 -11.05 20.51 -1.76
CA ARG A 78 -12.31 20.00 -1.17
C ARG A 78 -13.54 20.35 -2.02
N GLY A 79 -13.41 20.22 -3.35
CA GLY A 79 -14.46 20.55 -4.33
C GLY A 79 -14.68 22.05 -4.60
N GLN A 80 -13.90 22.95 -4.02
CA GLN A 80 -13.99 24.40 -4.24
C GLN A 80 -12.88 24.92 -5.17
N VAL A 81 -13.22 25.93 -5.97
CA VAL A 81 -12.25 26.63 -6.82
C VAL A 81 -11.49 27.66 -5.98
N VAL A 82 -10.26 27.32 -5.64
CA VAL A 82 -9.35 28.17 -4.86
C VAL A 82 -8.21 28.60 -5.75
N ARG A 83 -7.96 29.91 -5.87
CA ARG A 83 -6.81 30.43 -6.60
C ARG A 83 -5.75 30.95 -5.65
N THR A 84 -4.49 30.72 -5.99
CA THR A 84 -3.36 31.30 -5.26
C THR A 84 -2.52 32.16 -6.20
N ARG A 85 -2.11 33.35 -5.73
CA ARG A 85 -1.23 34.26 -6.47
C ARG A 85 0.12 34.33 -5.76
N TYR A 86 1.18 34.27 -6.56
CA TYR A 86 2.57 34.37 -6.13
C TYR A 86 3.21 35.48 -6.96
N ALA A 87 3.56 36.59 -6.31
CA ALA A 87 3.97 37.82 -6.97
C ALA A 87 5.38 38.27 -6.56
N HIS A 88 5.89 39.28 -7.29
CA HIS A 88 7.24 39.85 -7.19
C HIS A 88 8.36 38.89 -7.61
N MET A 89 8.09 37.95 -8.50
CA MET A 89 9.12 37.06 -9.03
C MET A 89 10.25 37.85 -9.71
N ARG A 90 11.48 37.36 -9.59
CA ARG A 90 12.69 37.95 -10.19
C ARG A 90 12.57 38.10 -11.70
N GLU A 91 11.96 37.12 -12.35
CA GLU A 91 11.72 37.08 -13.78
C GLU A 91 10.43 36.30 -14.11
N ARG A 92 10.13 36.11 -15.39
CA ARG A 92 8.95 35.35 -15.82
C ARG A 92 9.10 33.89 -15.42
N SER A 93 8.12 33.34 -14.71
CA SER A 93 8.03 31.89 -14.44
C SER A 93 8.27 31.05 -15.70
N PRO A 94 9.00 29.91 -15.60
CA PRO A 94 9.18 29.00 -16.72
C PRO A 94 7.88 28.30 -17.13
N LEU A 95 6.87 28.27 -16.26
CA LEU A 95 5.62 27.54 -16.49
C LEU A 95 4.79 28.16 -17.63
N ALA A 96 4.05 27.30 -18.33
CA ALA A 96 3.06 27.69 -19.32
C ALA A 96 1.68 27.89 -18.68
N VAL A 97 0.87 28.80 -19.24
CA VAL A 97 -0.56 28.90 -18.87
C VAL A 97 -1.27 27.66 -19.40
N GLY A 98 -2.00 26.97 -18.53
CA GLY A 98 -2.62 25.67 -18.80
C GLY A 98 -1.81 24.47 -18.29
N ALA A 99 -0.59 24.64 -17.81
CA ALA A 99 0.19 23.56 -17.20
C ALA A 99 -0.35 23.17 -15.82
N ASP A 100 -0.30 21.89 -15.49
CA ASP A 100 -0.51 21.36 -14.14
C ASP A 100 0.73 21.60 -13.26
N VAL A 101 0.50 21.76 -11.95
CA VAL A 101 1.51 22.04 -10.93
C VAL A 101 1.17 21.23 -9.67
N VAL A 102 2.15 20.55 -9.06
CA VAL A 102 1.96 19.78 -7.82
C VAL A 102 2.35 20.59 -6.57
N LYS A 103 1.82 20.21 -5.40
CA LYS A 103 2.17 20.81 -4.10
C LYS A 103 3.69 20.77 -3.88
N GLY A 104 4.30 21.89 -3.52
CA GLY A 104 5.74 22.03 -3.32
C GLY A 104 6.58 22.31 -4.59
N GLN A 105 6.03 22.16 -5.80
CA GLN A 105 6.77 22.38 -7.05
C GLN A 105 7.30 23.82 -7.16
N PRO A 106 8.56 24.04 -7.57
CA PRO A 106 9.08 25.38 -7.87
C PRO A 106 8.32 26.03 -9.04
N ILE A 107 7.68 27.17 -8.79
CA ILE A 107 6.90 27.91 -9.80
C ILE A 107 7.61 29.15 -10.34
N GLY A 108 8.79 29.49 -9.81
CA GLY A 108 9.58 30.66 -10.16
C GLY A 108 10.46 31.10 -8.99
N GLU A 109 11.35 32.07 -9.23
CA GLU A 109 12.24 32.62 -8.20
C GLU A 109 11.68 33.91 -7.59
N ALA A 110 11.82 34.08 -6.28
CA ALA A 110 11.51 35.34 -5.58
C ALA A 110 12.49 36.45 -5.97
N GLY A 111 11.99 37.69 -6.07
CA GLY A 111 12.77 38.87 -6.41
C GLY A 111 12.02 40.16 -6.05
N SER A 112 12.24 41.24 -6.81
CA SER A 112 11.69 42.56 -6.46
C SER A 112 11.11 43.35 -7.64
N THR A 113 10.48 42.68 -8.62
CA THR A 113 10.03 43.33 -9.89
C THR A 113 8.70 44.09 -9.84
N GLY A 114 7.97 44.06 -8.72
CA GLY A 114 6.71 44.79 -8.55
C GLY A 114 6.83 46.03 -7.66
N GLY A 115 5.72 46.44 -7.06
CA GLY A 115 5.66 47.49 -6.03
C GLY A 115 6.28 47.06 -4.71
N SER A 116 7.59 46.80 -4.72
CA SER A 116 8.35 46.17 -3.65
C SER A 116 9.45 47.09 -3.09
N THR A 117 9.85 46.86 -1.84
CA THR A 117 11.01 47.50 -1.19
C THR A 117 12.24 46.58 -1.07
N GLY A 118 12.19 45.38 -1.63
CA GLY A 118 13.26 44.39 -1.60
C GLY A 118 12.76 42.94 -1.82
N PRO A 119 13.65 41.97 -2.06
CA PRO A 119 13.24 40.62 -2.45
C PRO A 119 12.32 39.90 -1.45
N HIS A 120 11.14 39.47 -1.93
CA HIS A 120 10.15 38.71 -1.15
C HIS A 120 9.14 37.99 -2.06
N LEU A 121 8.48 36.97 -1.52
CA LEU A 121 7.24 36.43 -2.08
C LEU A 121 6.04 37.20 -1.50
N HIS A 122 5.15 37.72 -2.35
CA HIS A 122 3.80 38.13 -1.95
C HIS A 122 2.79 37.04 -2.33
N PHE A 123 2.08 36.50 -1.33
CA PHE A 123 1.18 35.34 -1.51
C PHE A 123 -0.29 35.68 -1.15
N GLU A 124 -1.19 35.60 -2.13
CA GLU A 124 -2.65 35.77 -1.92
C GLU A 124 -3.39 34.44 -2.05
N VAL A 125 -4.45 34.22 -1.25
CA VAL A 125 -5.41 33.12 -1.42
C VAL A 125 -6.79 33.68 -1.75
N ILE A 126 -7.45 33.11 -2.76
CA ILE A 126 -8.71 33.61 -3.33
C ILE A 126 -9.70 32.45 -3.46
N VAL A 127 -10.65 32.34 -2.53
CA VAL A 127 -11.67 31.27 -2.50
C VAL A 127 -12.92 31.77 -3.22
N ASN A 128 -13.35 31.09 -4.29
CA ASN A 128 -14.54 31.45 -5.09
C ASN A 128 -14.58 32.94 -5.50
N GLY A 129 -13.42 33.55 -5.76
CA GLY A 129 -13.28 34.97 -6.14
C GLY A 129 -13.11 35.97 -4.97
N THR A 130 -13.21 35.52 -3.72
CA THR A 130 -13.01 36.37 -2.52
C THR A 130 -11.62 36.13 -1.93
N HIS A 131 -10.84 37.19 -1.70
CA HIS A 131 -9.54 37.09 -1.02
C HIS A 131 -9.75 36.74 0.46
N VAL A 132 -8.96 35.78 0.97
CA VAL A 132 -8.94 35.34 2.37
C VAL A 132 -7.53 35.43 2.93
N ALA A 133 -7.38 35.54 4.26
CA ALA A 133 -6.08 35.58 4.90
C ALA A 133 -5.34 34.23 4.69
N PRO A 134 -4.16 34.19 4.04
CA PRO A 134 -3.44 32.95 3.78
C PRO A 134 -3.13 32.16 5.06
N SER A 135 -2.72 32.87 6.10
CA SER A 135 -2.55 32.38 7.48
C SER A 135 -3.80 31.75 8.14
N THR A 136 -4.97 31.79 7.50
CA THR A 136 -6.21 31.12 7.95
C THR A 136 -6.77 30.10 6.95
N PHE A 137 -6.17 29.95 5.77
CA PHE A 137 -6.65 29.01 4.75
C PHE A 137 -5.96 27.65 4.90
N ASP A 138 -6.77 26.62 5.15
CA ASP A 138 -6.37 25.24 5.36
C ASP A 138 -6.31 24.49 4.02
N PHE A 139 -5.11 24.42 3.44
CA PHE A 139 -4.82 23.49 2.34
C PHE A 139 -4.70 22.08 2.93
N PRO A 140 -5.45 21.07 2.43
CA PRO A 140 -5.31 19.71 2.92
C PRO A 140 -3.92 19.16 2.63
N ASP A 141 -3.55 18.12 3.37
CA ASP A 141 -2.54 17.17 2.95
C ASP A 141 -3.26 16.06 2.18
N GLU A 142 -2.72 15.69 1.01
CA GLU A 142 -3.16 14.49 0.29
C GLU A 142 -2.62 13.27 1.05
N ASP A 143 -3.41 12.19 1.11
CA ASP A 143 -3.53 11.40 2.34
C ASP A 143 -2.23 10.76 2.86
N ALA A 144 -1.97 10.97 4.15
CA ALA A 144 -0.97 10.22 4.88
C ALA A 144 -1.41 8.75 5.01
N ALA A 145 -0.96 7.91 4.08
CA ALA A 145 -1.25 6.49 4.07
C ALA A 145 -0.88 5.83 5.42
N ALA A 146 -1.89 5.30 6.13
CA ALA A 146 -1.67 4.50 7.32
C ALA A 146 -0.89 3.20 6.97
N PRO A 147 -0.04 2.68 7.86
CA PRO A 147 0.85 1.56 7.54
C PRO A 147 0.06 0.29 7.14
N ALA A 148 0.60 -0.45 6.18
CA ALA A 148 0.00 -1.68 5.66
C ALA A 148 -0.20 -2.72 6.78
N THR A 149 -1.44 -3.16 6.97
CA THR A 149 -1.87 -3.97 8.13
C THR A 149 -1.57 -5.48 8.01
N GLY A 150 -0.45 -5.84 7.39
CA GLY A 150 0.01 -7.22 7.22
C GLY A 150 1.19 -7.55 8.13
N ASP A 151 1.71 -8.78 8.05
CA ASP A 151 2.86 -9.21 8.87
C ASP A 151 4.22 -8.69 8.38
N TRP A 152 4.25 -7.94 7.28
CA TRP A 152 5.46 -7.37 6.66
C TRP A 152 5.22 -5.93 6.16
N ALA A 153 6.22 -5.07 6.34
CA ALA A 153 6.20 -3.66 5.94
C ALA A 153 7.60 -3.16 5.52
N TYR A 154 7.65 -2.07 4.76
CA TYR A 154 8.92 -1.39 4.49
C TYR A 154 9.35 -0.52 5.68
N PRO A 155 10.68 -0.31 5.89
CA PRO A 155 11.18 0.48 7.00
C PRO A 155 10.89 1.99 6.90
N PHE A 156 10.51 2.48 5.72
CA PHE A 156 10.09 3.87 5.46
C PHE A 156 8.92 3.86 4.47
N GLN A 157 8.20 4.97 4.35
CA GLN A 157 7.30 5.20 3.21
C GLN A 157 8.10 5.78 2.03
N ILE A 158 7.65 5.57 0.79
CA ILE A 158 8.24 6.25 -0.37
C ILE A 158 7.58 7.62 -0.53
N LEU A 159 8.39 8.65 -0.77
CA LEU A 159 7.92 9.96 -1.23
C LEU A 159 7.34 9.80 -2.65
N GLU A 160 6.10 10.18 -2.87
CA GLU A 160 5.50 10.11 -4.20
C GLU A 160 6.20 11.08 -5.15
N ALA A 161 6.68 10.55 -6.28
CA ALA A 161 7.41 11.34 -7.25
C ALA A 161 6.43 12.18 -8.09
N PRO A 162 6.74 13.46 -8.38
CA PRO A 162 6.02 14.21 -9.41
C PRO A 162 6.01 13.43 -10.72
N GLN A 163 4.85 13.32 -11.39
CA GLN A 163 4.78 12.74 -12.73
C GLN A 163 5.31 13.76 -13.74
N ASP A 164 6.56 13.58 -14.16
CA ASP A 164 7.19 14.42 -15.19
C ASP A 164 6.59 14.13 -16.58
N GLN A 165 6.11 15.19 -17.23
CA GLN A 165 5.68 15.17 -18.64
C GLN A 165 6.47 16.19 -19.49
N THR A 166 7.80 16.17 -19.41
CA THR A 166 8.68 16.95 -20.30
C THR A 166 9.72 16.10 -21.04
N GLN A 167 9.29 15.36 -22.07
CA GLN A 167 10.21 14.89 -23.12
C GLN A 167 10.44 15.99 -24.16
N ASP A 168 11.61 16.64 -24.13
CA ASP A 168 12.11 17.41 -25.26
C ASP A 168 12.66 16.47 -26.34
N GLN A 169 12.26 16.68 -27.60
CA GLN A 169 12.61 15.81 -28.73
C GLN A 169 13.72 16.42 -29.59
N SER A 170 14.97 16.40 -29.10
CA SER A 170 16.11 16.75 -29.95
C SER A 170 17.44 16.07 -29.57
N GLU A 171 17.57 14.76 -29.80
CA GLU A 171 18.75 14.15 -30.48
C GLU A 171 18.51 12.68 -30.89
N GLN A 172 19.50 12.03 -31.53
CA GLN A 172 19.21 11.05 -32.60
C GLN A 172 19.32 9.54 -32.26
N ARG A 173 18.33 8.79 -32.77
CA ARG A 173 18.34 7.36 -33.15
C ARG A 173 18.70 6.31 -32.08
N SER A 174 17.64 5.74 -31.51
CA SER A 174 17.49 4.29 -31.28
C SER A 174 16.03 3.90 -31.53
N PRO A 175 15.70 2.62 -31.80
CA PRO A 175 14.30 2.21 -32.05
C PRO A 175 13.42 2.44 -30.80
N PRO A 176 12.12 2.71 -30.99
CA PRO A 176 11.26 3.17 -29.91
C PRO A 176 10.99 2.07 -28.87
N ALA A 177 11.28 2.38 -27.60
CA ALA A 177 10.74 1.62 -26.47
C ALA A 177 9.21 1.79 -26.37
N ALA A 178 8.56 0.88 -25.64
CA ALA A 178 7.11 0.89 -25.42
C ALA A 178 6.65 2.18 -24.71
N PRO A 179 5.38 2.62 -24.91
CA PRO A 179 4.88 3.87 -24.34
C PRO A 179 4.92 3.88 -22.80
N ALA A 180 5.36 5.00 -22.24
CA ALA A 180 5.55 5.17 -20.80
C ALA A 180 4.21 5.39 -20.07
N THR A 181 3.60 4.32 -19.60
CA THR A 181 2.48 4.35 -18.63
C THR A 181 2.71 3.31 -17.53
N ASN A 182 3.50 3.68 -16.53
CA ASN A 182 3.46 3.21 -15.12
C ASN A 182 4.62 3.84 -14.36
N ALA A 183 4.46 4.13 -13.07
CA ALA A 183 5.59 4.38 -12.18
C ALA A 183 6.37 3.07 -11.97
N ALA A 184 7.67 3.15 -11.72
CA ALA A 184 8.49 1.96 -11.43
C ALA A 184 7.91 1.16 -10.25
N PRO A 185 7.93 -0.19 -10.29
CA PRO A 185 7.39 -1.03 -9.22
C PRO A 185 7.91 -0.66 -7.83
N LEU A 186 7.06 -0.83 -6.80
CA LEU A 186 7.35 -0.37 -5.45
C LEU A 186 8.68 -0.95 -4.92
N SER A 187 8.91 -2.22 -5.19
CA SER A 187 10.14 -2.98 -4.89
C SER A 187 11.39 -2.40 -5.56
N GLN A 188 11.28 -1.91 -6.80
CA GLN A 188 12.37 -1.28 -7.55
C GLN A 188 12.73 0.10 -6.99
N ARG A 189 11.73 0.92 -6.62
CA ARG A 189 11.96 2.26 -6.06
C ARG A 189 12.78 2.24 -4.74
N TYR A 190 12.68 1.18 -3.93
CA TYR A 190 13.58 1.01 -2.77
C TYR A 190 15.01 0.62 -3.16
N GLN A 191 15.20 -0.20 -4.20
CA GLN A 191 16.53 -0.58 -4.68
C GLN A 191 17.25 0.62 -5.31
N GLU A 192 16.54 1.43 -6.10
CA GLU A 192 17.04 2.70 -6.64
C GLU A 192 17.42 3.68 -5.52
N ALA A 193 16.62 3.76 -4.45
CA ALA A 193 16.95 4.56 -3.28
C ALA A 193 18.22 4.06 -2.57
N LEU A 194 18.37 2.74 -2.35
CA LEU A 194 19.58 2.16 -1.76
C LEU A 194 20.82 2.37 -2.65
N GLY A 195 20.68 2.27 -3.97
CA GLY A 195 21.71 2.63 -4.96
C GLY A 195 22.10 4.12 -4.98
N ASN A 196 21.45 4.96 -4.16
CA ASN A 196 21.83 6.35 -3.90
C ASN A 196 22.40 6.57 -2.49
N ALA A 197 22.44 5.56 -1.62
CA ALA A 197 23.00 5.68 -0.27
C ALA A 197 24.50 6.05 -0.30
N GLU A 198 24.87 6.98 0.57
CA GLU A 198 26.27 7.40 0.71
C GLU A 198 27.13 6.39 1.51
N SER A 199 26.50 5.65 2.41
CA SER A 199 27.12 4.69 3.34
C SER A 199 27.28 3.28 2.71
N GLY A 200 27.89 2.35 3.44
CA GLY A 200 28.09 0.96 2.99
C GLY A 200 26.78 0.22 2.67
N ALA A 201 26.84 -0.79 1.81
CA ALA A 201 25.66 -1.53 1.38
C ALA A 201 25.90 -3.04 1.46
N TYR A 202 24.84 -3.80 1.58
CA TYR A 202 24.91 -5.26 1.57
C TYR A 202 25.46 -5.77 0.23
N PRO A 203 26.33 -6.81 0.20
CA PRO A 203 26.97 -7.50 1.33
C PRO A 203 28.40 -6.98 1.65
N VAL A 204 28.85 -5.89 1.03
CA VAL A 204 30.23 -5.36 1.14
C VAL A 204 30.22 -3.83 1.26
N GLY A 205 30.80 -3.33 2.35
CA GLY A 205 30.82 -1.93 2.71
C GLY A 205 31.70 -1.06 1.80
N ALA A 206 31.57 0.26 1.96
CA ALA A 206 32.32 1.25 1.16
C ALA A 206 33.85 1.26 1.43
N ASN A 207 34.32 0.38 2.33
CA ASN A 207 35.70 0.09 2.72
C ASN A 207 36.23 -1.26 2.18
N GLY A 208 35.44 -1.98 1.37
CA GLY A 208 35.78 -3.30 0.80
C GLY A 208 35.56 -4.49 1.74
N ILE A 209 35.16 -4.26 2.99
CA ILE A 209 34.96 -5.30 4.01
C ILE A 209 33.49 -5.74 4.04
N TRP A 210 33.24 -6.98 4.47
CA TRP A 210 31.90 -7.50 4.82
C TRP A 210 30.97 -6.45 5.47
N HIS A 211 29.71 -6.42 5.03
CA HIS A 211 28.66 -5.56 5.57
C HIS A 211 27.30 -6.25 5.53
N GLY A 212 26.73 -6.60 6.69
CA GLY A 212 25.55 -7.47 6.82
C GLY A 212 24.20 -6.77 6.64
N GLY A 213 24.16 -5.44 6.77
CA GLY A 213 22.94 -4.65 6.65
C GLY A 213 22.89 -3.73 5.44
N VAL A 214 21.84 -2.89 5.41
CA VAL A 214 21.69 -1.77 4.47
C VAL A 214 21.57 -0.45 5.23
N HIS A 215 22.01 0.63 4.61
CA HIS A 215 21.96 1.97 5.19
C HIS A 215 20.88 2.85 4.55
N PHE A 216 20.19 3.60 5.40
CA PHE A 216 19.33 4.72 5.00
C PHE A 216 19.93 6.00 5.56
N ASP A 217 20.39 6.88 4.66
CA ASP A 217 20.97 8.18 4.97
C ASP A 217 20.44 9.26 4.00
N GLN A 218 21.04 10.45 4.03
CA GLN A 218 20.66 11.58 3.18
C GLN A 218 20.56 11.24 1.68
N GLY A 219 21.33 10.25 1.19
CA GLY A 219 21.25 9.79 -0.20
C GLY A 219 19.94 9.08 -0.55
N THR A 220 19.28 8.44 0.42
CA THR A 220 17.98 7.78 0.24
C THR A 220 16.80 8.68 0.63
N ALA A 221 17.05 9.80 1.31
CA ALA A 221 16.04 10.77 1.77
C ALA A 221 15.30 11.51 0.64
N GLY A 222 15.88 11.56 -0.58
CA GLY A 222 15.20 12.08 -1.77
C GLY A 222 14.10 11.16 -2.32
N THR A 223 14.03 9.92 -1.83
CA THR A 223 13.04 8.91 -2.25
C THR A 223 12.22 8.39 -1.07
N LEU A 224 12.76 8.39 0.15
CA LEU A 224 12.15 7.76 1.32
C LEU A 224 11.85 8.77 2.43
N GLN A 225 10.66 8.67 3.02
CA GLN A 225 10.15 9.58 4.04
C GLN A 225 10.79 9.32 5.42
N GLN A 226 12.04 9.77 5.58
CA GLN A 226 12.84 9.56 6.79
C GLN A 226 12.41 10.44 7.98
N ASP A 227 11.72 11.55 7.75
CA ASP A 227 11.32 12.48 8.82
C ASP A 227 10.30 11.88 9.80
N LYS A 228 9.51 10.89 9.35
CA LYS A 228 8.63 10.08 10.22
C LYS A 228 9.38 8.96 10.94
N GLY A 229 10.66 8.75 10.66
CA GLY A 229 11.50 7.72 11.25
C GLY A 229 11.15 6.29 10.86
N VAL A 230 12.04 5.39 11.23
CA VAL A 230 12.13 4.00 10.77
C VAL A 230 11.07 3.09 11.40
N ARG A 231 10.59 2.13 10.62
CA ARG A 231 9.45 1.26 10.90
C ARG A 231 9.83 -0.23 10.98
N CYS A 232 9.06 -0.96 11.78
CA CYS A 232 9.19 -2.39 12.00
C CYS A 232 8.90 -3.16 10.70
N ILE A 233 9.83 -3.98 10.21
CA ILE A 233 9.70 -4.64 8.90
C ILE A 233 8.82 -5.90 8.93
N ALA A 234 8.67 -6.52 10.11
CA ALA A 234 7.86 -7.71 10.30
C ALA A 234 7.25 -7.74 11.71
N THR A 235 6.12 -8.43 11.89
CA THR A 235 5.57 -8.70 13.24
C THR A 235 6.59 -9.47 14.09
N GLY A 236 6.76 -9.11 15.36
CA GLY A 236 7.80 -9.68 16.22
C GLY A 236 7.79 -9.14 17.66
N GLU A 237 8.90 -9.32 18.36
CA GLU A 237 9.07 -8.94 19.77
C GLU A 237 10.46 -8.30 19.99
N VAL A 238 10.52 -7.11 20.59
CA VAL A 238 11.79 -6.48 21.01
C VAL A 238 12.39 -7.30 22.16
N ILE A 239 13.63 -7.76 21.97
CA ILE A 239 14.37 -8.57 22.95
C ILE A 239 15.56 -7.83 23.58
N ALA A 240 16.05 -6.77 22.93
CA ALA A 240 17.05 -5.86 23.49
C ALA A 240 16.99 -4.48 22.81
N TYR A 241 17.39 -3.42 23.50
CA TYR A 241 17.61 -2.10 22.93
C TYR A 241 18.67 -1.29 23.69
N ARG A 242 19.20 -0.25 23.06
CA ARG A 242 20.04 0.79 23.68
C ARG A 242 19.58 2.15 23.15
N ILE A 243 19.51 3.16 24.00
CA ILE A 243 19.14 4.52 23.63
C ILE A 243 20.24 5.43 24.16
N ASP A 244 20.86 6.24 23.31
CA ASP A 244 21.87 7.21 23.76
C ASP A 244 21.17 8.34 24.52
N GLY A 245 21.67 8.68 25.71
CA GLY A 245 21.28 9.89 26.45
C GLY A 245 21.94 11.12 25.83
N THR A 246 23.17 10.97 25.34
CA THR A 246 23.85 11.91 24.46
C THR A 246 24.81 11.13 23.57
N TYR A 247 24.92 11.45 22.28
CA TYR A 247 25.76 10.71 21.34
C TYR A 247 27.22 10.61 21.82
N PRO A 248 27.79 9.39 21.88
CA PRO A 248 29.23 9.20 21.98
C PRO A 248 30.03 9.99 20.93
N VAL A 249 31.19 10.50 21.35
CA VAL A 249 32.10 11.28 20.50
C VAL A 249 33.41 10.53 20.30
N SER A 250 33.83 10.39 19.04
CA SER A 250 35.19 10.00 18.65
C SER A 250 36.04 11.24 18.38
N ARG A 251 37.30 11.26 18.83
CA ARG A 251 38.20 12.42 18.78
C ARG A 251 39.39 12.15 17.87
N TYR A 252 39.23 12.38 16.57
CA TYR A 252 40.25 12.16 15.56
C TYR A 252 41.22 13.36 15.44
N SER A 253 42.38 13.12 14.83
CA SER A 253 43.38 14.14 14.48
C SER A 253 42.80 15.35 13.75
N ASN A 254 41.74 15.16 12.98
CA ASN A 254 41.07 16.17 12.15
C ASN A 254 39.76 16.73 12.74
N GLY A 255 39.35 16.32 13.95
CA GLY A 255 38.17 16.87 14.65
C GLY A 255 37.37 15.85 15.47
N GLU A 256 36.23 16.32 15.99
CA GLU A 256 35.28 15.49 16.76
C GLU A 256 34.16 14.97 15.86
N ALA A 257 33.85 13.68 15.97
CA ALA A 257 32.76 13.02 15.25
C ALA A 257 31.79 12.34 16.23
N GLU A 258 30.56 12.85 16.27
CA GLU A 258 29.43 12.25 16.99
C GLU A 258 28.93 10.99 16.28
N PHE A 259 28.58 9.97 17.05
CA PHE A 259 27.99 8.75 16.54
C PHE A 259 26.98 8.16 17.52
N SER A 260 25.88 7.64 16.99
CA SER A 260 24.90 6.88 17.75
C SER A 260 25.40 5.47 18.03
N SER A 261 25.28 5.04 19.30
CA SER A 261 25.36 3.65 19.72
C SER A 261 23.96 3.03 19.88
N GLY A 262 22.91 3.84 19.86
CA GLY A 262 21.52 3.44 19.99
C GLY A 262 21.10 2.39 18.96
N PHE A 263 20.43 1.34 19.44
CA PHE A 263 19.90 0.28 18.60
C PHE A 263 18.61 -0.32 19.17
N THR A 264 17.90 -1.10 18.37
CA THR A 264 16.80 -1.95 18.84
C THR A 264 16.82 -3.26 18.05
N LEU A 265 16.74 -4.38 18.78
CA LEU A 265 16.82 -5.73 18.26
C LEU A 265 15.49 -6.45 18.46
N LEU A 266 14.88 -6.87 17.36
CA LEU A 266 13.63 -7.61 17.33
C LEU A 266 13.87 -9.07 16.96
N LYS A 267 13.10 -9.94 17.60
CA LYS A 267 12.96 -11.35 17.29
C LYS A 267 11.64 -11.57 16.55
N HIS A 268 11.68 -12.30 15.45
CA HIS A 268 10.54 -12.63 14.61
C HIS A 268 10.33 -14.14 14.55
N THR A 269 9.20 -14.57 13.97
CA THR A 269 8.96 -16.00 13.70
C THR A 269 8.19 -16.15 12.39
N LEU A 270 8.87 -16.71 11.38
CA LEU A 270 8.27 -17.05 10.10
C LEU A 270 7.75 -18.49 10.16
N GLN A 271 6.43 -18.64 10.35
CA GLN A 271 5.76 -19.95 10.39
C GLN A 271 5.41 -20.40 8.97
N LEU A 272 5.75 -21.64 8.59
CA LEU A 272 5.33 -22.22 7.31
C LEU A 272 3.78 -22.21 7.17
N PRO A 273 3.26 -22.04 5.94
CA PRO A 273 1.82 -22.13 5.70
C PRO A 273 1.36 -23.57 5.95
N PRO A 274 0.11 -23.76 6.43
CA PRO A 274 -0.40 -25.08 6.78
C PRO A 274 -0.37 -26.02 5.57
N ALA A 275 0.01 -27.28 5.79
CA ALA A 275 -0.05 -28.31 4.76
C ALA A 275 -1.48 -28.44 4.21
N PRO A 276 -1.66 -28.60 2.88
CA PRO A 276 -2.98 -28.88 2.32
C PRO A 276 -3.55 -30.15 2.95
N GLN A 277 -4.82 -30.12 3.36
CA GLN A 277 -5.48 -31.34 3.84
C GLN A 277 -5.60 -32.31 2.64
N LYS A 278 -4.75 -33.35 2.61
CA LYS A 278 -5.01 -34.54 1.79
C LYS A 278 -6.43 -34.99 2.10
N ALA A 279 -7.25 -35.16 1.06
CA ALA A 279 -8.64 -35.55 1.22
C ALA A 279 -8.70 -36.87 2.01
N ALA A 280 -9.25 -36.82 3.23
CA ALA A 280 -9.51 -38.03 3.99
C ALA A 280 -10.52 -38.88 3.21
N ASP A 281 -10.25 -40.18 3.07
CA ASP A 281 -11.03 -41.06 2.21
C ASP A 281 -12.53 -40.97 2.50
N ALA A 282 -13.32 -40.60 1.48
CA ALA A 282 -14.77 -40.60 1.59
C ALA A 282 -15.25 -42.03 1.91
N PRO A 283 -16.22 -42.21 2.82
CA PRO A 283 -16.65 -43.53 3.26
C PRO A 283 -17.14 -44.35 2.06
N ALA A 284 -16.50 -45.50 1.83
CA ALA A 284 -16.61 -46.24 0.58
C ALA A 284 -18.05 -46.67 0.26
N ALA A 285 -18.58 -46.17 -0.87
CA ALA A 285 -19.83 -46.67 -1.42
C ALA A 285 -19.64 -48.12 -1.90
N SER A 286 -20.56 -49.01 -1.51
CA SER A 286 -20.48 -50.44 -1.81
C SER A 286 -20.65 -50.73 -3.31
N GLY A 287 -19.64 -51.31 -3.95
CA GLY A 287 -19.62 -51.53 -5.41
C GLY A 287 -18.69 -52.67 -5.90
N THR A 288 -18.95 -53.89 -5.45
CA THR A 288 -18.51 -55.20 -6.00
C THR A 288 -17.36 -55.26 -7.05
N ALA A 289 -16.18 -55.65 -6.57
CA ALA A 289 -15.31 -56.74 -7.09
C ALA A 289 -14.84 -56.78 -8.56
N ALA A 290 -13.51 -56.70 -8.74
CA ALA A 290 -12.75 -57.42 -9.76
C ALA A 290 -11.42 -57.94 -9.18
N THR A 291 -10.91 -59.06 -9.70
CA THR A 291 -9.80 -59.87 -9.10
C THR A 291 -8.40 -59.31 -9.42
N PRO A 292 -7.42 -59.34 -8.50
CA PRO A 292 -6.05 -58.88 -8.76
C PRO A 292 -5.19 -59.86 -9.57
N ALA A 293 -4.17 -59.32 -10.25
CA ALA A 293 -3.06 -60.04 -10.87
C ALA A 293 -1.70 -59.50 -10.34
N PRO A 294 -0.61 -60.29 -10.34
CA PRO A 294 0.48 -60.13 -9.38
C PRO A 294 1.64 -59.22 -9.83
N ALA A 295 2.49 -58.87 -8.86
CA ALA A 295 3.71 -58.09 -9.06
C ALA A 295 4.86 -58.90 -9.71
N ALA A 296 5.71 -58.19 -10.45
CA ALA A 296 7.11 -58.54 -10.70
C ALA A 296 7.96 -57.41 -10.07
N ALA A 297 8.82 -57.67 -9.08
CA ALA A 297 10.07 -58.46 -9.15
C ALA A 297 11.18 -57.74 -9.95
N ALA A 298 12.20 -57.26 -9.23
CA ALA A 298 13.45 -56.72 -9.79
C ALA A 298 14.37 -57.87 -10.27
N THR A 299 15.59 -57.58 -10.77
CA THR A 299 16.89 -57.77 -10.05
C THR A 299 18.04 -57.11 -10.89
N PRO A 300 19.39 -57.34 -10.78
CA PRO A 300 20.32 -56.19 -10.65
C PRO A 300 21.62 -56.21 -11.52
N ALA A 301 22.50 -55.23 -11.31
CA ALA A 301 23.98 -55.32 -11.40
C ALA A 301 24.62 -54.02 -10.83
N ALA A 302 25.89 -53.93 -10.37
CA ALA A 302 26.79 -54.87 -9.70
C ALA A 302 27.97 -54.07 -9.04
N THR A 303 28.57 -54.57 -7.96
CA THR A 303 29.74 -53.96 -7.25
C THR A 303 31.06 -54.73 -7.58
N PRO A 304 32.30 -54.29 -7.21
CA PRO A 304 32.82 -54.38 -5.81
C PRO A 304 33.92 -53.35 -5.37
N GLY A 305 34.38 -53.44 -4.11
CA GLY A 305 35.50 -52.68 -3.49
C GLY A 305 35.05 -51.86 -2.26
N THR A 306 34.96 -52.35 -1.00
CA THR A 306 35.85 -53.19 -0.15
C THR A 306 37.25 -52.59 0.04
N THR A 307 37.86 -52.48 1.24
CA THR A 307 37.76 -53.12 2.59
C THR A 307 38.10 -52.11 3.72
N THR A 308 37.82 -52.20 5.05
CA THR A 308 37.05 -53.06 6.00
C THR A 308 37.09 -52.43 7.42
N GLY A 309 36.15 -52.73 8.33
CA GLY A 309 36.25 -52.40 9.78
C GLY A 309 34.99 -52.72 10.60
N THR A 310 35.11 -53.40 11.75
CA THR A 310 33.98 -53.87 12.63
C THR A 310 34.56 -54.57 13.89
N PRO A 311 33.76 -54.94 14.93
CA PRO A 311 32.44 -54.48 15.40
C PRO A 311 32.45 -54.01 16.89
N GLY A 312 31.32 -53.48 17.41
CA GLY A 312 31.19 -53.10 18.84
C GLY A 312 29.75 -52.98 19.36
N SER A 313 29.29 -54.04 20.03
CA SER A 313 28.11 -54.18 20.95
C SER A 313 27.12 -53.02 21.17
N SER A 314 25.82 -53.33 21.01
CA SER A 314 24.72 -52.60 21.68
C SER A 314 24.80 -52.68 23.22
N PRO A 315 24.11 -51.77 23.92
CA PRO A 315 23.03 -52.28 24.79
C PRO A 315 21.68 -51.55 24.60
N THR A 316 20.61 -52.20 25.02
CA THR A 316 19.24 -51.68 25.03
C THR A 316 19.01 -50.66 26.15
N GLY A 317 18.28 -49.57 25.87
CA GLY A 317 17.92 -48.56 26.88
C GLY A 317 16.63 -47.79 26.56
N GLN A 318 15.52 -48.24 27.13
CA GLN A 318 14.27 -47.49 27.42
C GLN A 318 13.77 -46.43 26.41
N ALA A 319 12.70 -46.77 25.69
CA ALA A 319 11.83 -45.77 25.09
C ALA A 319 11.03 -45.04 26.18
N ALA A 320 11.26 -43.74 26.35
CA ALA A 320 10.37 -42.86 27.13
C ALA A 320 9.21 -42.40 26.23
N GLY A 321 7.97 -42.56 26.69
CA GLY A 321 6.79 -42.13 25.95
C GLY A 321 6.64 -40.60 25.97
N GLN A 322 6.97 -39.93 24.86
CA GLN A 322 6.57 -38.55 24.65
C GLN A 322 5.04 -38.47 24.49
N THR A 323 4.41 -37.48 25.12
CA THR A 323 2.98 -37.23 24.95
C THR A 323 2.69 -36.58 23.61
N THR A 324 1.45 -36.72 23.09
CA THR A 324 1.03 -36.14 21.81
C THR A 324 1.23 -34.63 21.72
N GLU A 325 1.15 -33.92 22.85
CA GLU A 325 1.43 -32.48 22.96
C GLU A 325 2.91 -32.16 22.70
N GLN A 326 3.85 -32.96 23.23
CA GLN A 326 5.28 -32.76 22.99
C GLN A 326 5.64 -32.95 21.51
N THR A 327 5.07 -33.96 20.84
CA THR A 327 5.25 -34.12 19.39
C THR A 327 4.65 -32.95 18.60
N ALA A 328 3.50 -32.42 19.01
CA ALA A 328 2.86 -31.29 18.32
C ALA A 328 3.64 -29.97 18.50
N GLU A 329 4.15 -29.70 19.71
CA GLU A 329 4.93 -28.50 20.00
C GLU A 329 6.33 -28.56 19.34
N GLN A 330 6.97 -29.74 19.33
CA GLN A 330 8.23 -29.98 18.62
C GLN A 330 8.03 -29.84 17.10
N GLN A 331 6.97 -30.43 16.53
CA GLN A 331 6.63 -30.27 15.11
C GLN A 331 6.35 -28.81 14.74
N LYS A 332 5.60 -28.07 15.58
CA LYS A 332 5.31 -26.65 15.34
C LYS A 332 6.59 -25.79 15.31
N LYS A 333 7.53 -26.07 16.23
CA LYS A 333 8.85 -25.43 16.27
C LYS A 333 9.66 -25.77 15.00
N GLU A 334 9.58 -27.01 14.54
CA GLU A 334 10.24 -27.50 13.32
C GLU A 334 9.63 -27.00 11.99
N GLU A 335 8.43 -26.42 12.03
CA GLU A 335 7.78 -25.72 10.90
C GLU A 335 7.93 -24.18 11.01
N SER A 336 8.83 -23.68 11.85
CA SER A 336 9.05 -22.24 12.07
C SER A 336 10.53 -21.86 11.98
N LEU A 337 10.81 -20.70 11.40
CA LEU A 337 12.12 -20.04 11.40
C LEU A 337 12.09 -18.88 12.40
N VAL A 338 13.09 -18.80 13.26
CA VAL A 338 13.38 -17.57 14.01
C VAL A 338 14.36 -16.74 13.20
N PHE A 339 14.06 -15.47 13.04
CA PHE A 339 14.98 -14.50 12.45
C PHE A 339 14.93 -13.20 13.25
N TYR A 340 15.94 -12.35 13.09
CA TYR A 340 16.11 -11.13 13.84
C TYR A 340 16.20 -9.93 12.89
N SER A 341 15.76 -8.77 13.36
CA SER A 341 16.08 -7.49 12.71
C SER A 341 16.72 -6.54 13.71
N LEU A 342 17.82 -5.92 13.30
CA LEU A 342 18.56 -4.92 14.06
C LEU A 342 18.39 -3.57 13.39
N TYR A 343 17.91 -2.60 14.17
CA TYR A 343 17.86 -1.19 13.79
C TYR A 343 18.94 -0.46 14.58
N MET A 344 19.98 0.04 13.93
CA MET A 344 21.16 0.58 14.60
C MET A 344 21.55 1.96 14.09
N HIS A 345 22.21 2.73 14.95
CA HIS A 345 22.38 4.19 14.85
C HIS A 345 21.05 4.94 15.00
N LEU A 346 20.22 4.54 15.96
CA LEU A 346 18.97 5.24 16.31
C LEU A 346 19.25 6.53 17.09
N ALA A 347 18.36 7.52 16.97
CA ALA A 347 18.58 8.84 17.57
C ALA A 347 18.65 8.83 19.12
N GLN A 348 19.33 9.84 19.69
CA GLN A 348 19.41 10.09 21.14
C GLN A 348 18.09 10.60 21.71
N VAL A 349 17.89 10.46 23.03
CA VAL A 349 16.63 10.76 23.75
C VAL A 349 16.00 12.13 23.42
N ASP A 350 16.79 13.20 23.35
CA ASP A 350 16.33 14.57 23.05
C ASP A 350 15.64 14.69 21.68
N SER A 351 16.00 13.82 20.73
CA SER A 351 15.43 13.80 19.37
C SER A 351 13.95 13.39 19.33
N TYR A 352 13.41 12.92 20.46
CA TYR A 352 12.02 12.51 20.67
C TYR A 352 11.27 13.50 21.59
N THR A 353 11.75 14.73 21.66
CA THR A 353 11.10 15.87 22.34
C THR A 353 10.60 16.90 21.31
N GLY A 354 9.52 17.60 21.62
CA GLY A 354 8.87 18.59 20.74
C GLY A 354 7.54 18.12 20.13
N GLU A 355 6.77 19.08 19.59
CA GLU A 355 5.45 18.79 18.99
C GLU A 355 5.56 17.89 17.76
N GLY A 356 4.68 16.89 17.66
CA GLY A 356 4.61 15.96 16.52
C GLY A 356 5.67 14.85 16.50
N ARG A 357 6.63 14.82 17.43
CA ARG A 357 7.54 13.68 17.58
C ARG A 357 6.82 12.46 18.16
N GLN A 358 6.96 11.31 17.50
CA GLN A 358 6.51 10.01 17.99
C GLN A 358 7.59 9.40 18.89
N ARG A 359 7.22 8.61 19.91
CA ARG A 359 8.12 7.79 20.73
C ARG A 359 7.88 6.30 20.46
N PRO A 360 8.91 5.44 20.52
CA PRO A 360 8.76 4.00 20.27
C PRO A 360 7.99 3.31 21.40
N ALA A 361 7.08 2.40 21.05
CA ALA A 361 6.14 1.80 22.00
C ALA A 361 6.79 0.93 23.10
N TYR A 362 8.04 0.52 22.89
CA TYR A 362 8.86 -0.26 23.83
C TYR A 362 9.72 0.60 24.77
N TRP A 363 9.63 1.94 24.69
CA TRP A 363 10.19 2.84 25.71
C TRP A 363 9.31 2.93 26.96
N ASP A 364 8.03 2.57 26.84
CA ASP A 364 7.12 2.45 27.98
C ASP A 364 7.59 1.32 28.92
N SER A 365 8.21 1.72 30.04
CA SER A 365 8.56 0.83 31.14
C SER A 365 7.37 -0.01 31.64
N PRO A 366 7.59 -1.19 32.27
CA PRO A 366 6.57 -1.87 33.06
C PRO A 366 6.02 -1.05 34.26
N ASP A 367 6.49 0.18 34.47
CA ASP A 367 5.85 1.15 35.36
C ASP A 367 4.39 1.34 34.97
N ASN A 368 3.51 0.87 35.85
CA ASN A 368 2.08 0.80 35.63
C ASN A 368 1.42 2.15 35.94
N ARG A 369 1.99 3.24 35.42
CA ARG A 369 1.51 4.61 35.57
C ARG A 369 0.38 4.87 34.57
N PHE A 370 -0.73 5.31 35.13
CA PHE A 370 -1.98 5.55 34.45
C PHE A 370 -2.55 6.91 34.84
N ARG A 371 -3.17 7.58 33.88
CA ARG A 371 -3.94 8.80 34.05
C ARG A 371 -5.43 8.47 34.02
N VAL A 372 -6.22 9.04 34.93
CA VAL A 372 -7.68 8.92 34.86
C VAL A 372 -8.17 9.60 33.58
N ALA A 373 -8.74 8.81 32.69
CA ALA A 373 -9.03 9.23 31.33
C ALA A 373 -10.19 10.24 31.28
N SER A 374 -10.22 11.09 30.25
CA SER A 374 -11.34 12.00 30.01
C SER A 374 -12.67 11.28 29.73
N ARG A 375 -12.60 9.99 29.34
CA ARG A 375 -13.75 9.10 29.17
C ARG A 375 -14.29 8.49 30.48
N ALA A 376 -13.66 8.71 31.63
CA ALA A 376 -14.11 8.13 32.89
C ALA A 376 -15.50 8.68 33.27
N VAL A 377 -16.45 7.80 33.61
CA VAL A 377 -17.89 8.15 33.66
C VAL A 377 -18.49 8.23 35.07
N ASP A 378 -17.77 7.76 36.09
CA ASP A 378 -18.27 7.63 37.45
C ASP A 378 -18.48 9.01 38.10
N ARG A 379 -19.70 9.24 38.63
CA ARG A 379 -19.99 10.43 39.44
C ARG A 379 -19.38 10.30 40.84
N ASN A 380 -18.83 11.39 41.36
CA ASN A 380 -18.42 11.48 42.76
C ASN A 380 -19.62 11.15 43.68
N PRO A 381 -19.52 10.15 44.57
CA PRO A 381 -20.62 9.78 45.48
C PRO A 381 -20.53 10.47 46.86
N PHE A 382 -19.45 11.21 47.14
CA PHE A 382 -19.15 11.80 48.45
C PHE A 382 -19.34 13.32 48.47
N ASP A 383 -19.07 13.99 47.36
CA ASP A 383 -19.33 15.42 47.16
C ASP A 383 -20.18 15.63 45.90
N SER A 384 -21.42 16.07 46.10
CA SER A 384 -22.40 16.34 45.05
C SER A 384 -22.26 17.73 44.41
N SER A 385 -21.37 18.59 44.93
CA SER A 385 -21.00 19.85 44.27
C SER A 385 -20.11 19.61 43.05
N ILE A 386 -19.28 18.57 43.08
CA ILE A 386 -18.39 18.17 41.99
C ILE A 386 -19.21 17.55 40.85
N GLN A 387 -19.61 18.37 39.89
CA GLN A 387 -20.36 17.96 38.68
C GLN A 387 -19.49 17.19 37.67
N GLN A 388 -18.18 17.18 37.83
CA GLN A 388 -17.24 16.48 36.95
C GLN A 388 -17.38 14.95 37.13
N LYS A 389 -17.29 14.20 36.03
CA LYS A 389 -17.15 12.74 36.04
C LYS A 389 -15.69 12.37 36.24
N GLY A 390 -15.42 11.19 36.79
CA GLY A 390 -14.09 10.67 37.10
C GLY A 390 -14.16 9.16 37.32
N LEU A 391 -13.32 8.61 38.19
CA LEU A 391 -13.21 7.17 38.42
C LEU A 391 -13.33 6.80 39.91
N ARG A 392 -14.13 5.78 40.25
CA ARG A 392 -14.23 5.30 41.65
C ARG A 392 -13.14 4.31 42.01
N VAL A 393 -12.58 4.51 43.20
CA VAL A 393 -11.67 3.60 43.89
C VAL A 393 -12.48 2.73 44.84
N ARG A 394 -12.26 1.41 44.79
CA ARG A 394 -13.07 0.41 45.50
C ARG A 394 -12.27 -0.43 46.49
N GLN A 395 -12.94 -0.98 47.48
CA GLN A 395 -12.32 -1.77 48.54
C GLN A 395 -11.80 -3.14 48.05
N ALA A 396 -12.43 -3.71 47.02
CA ALA A 396 -12.08 -4.99 46.41
C ALA A 396 -12.29 -4.96 44.87
N ARG A 397 -11.79 -5.99 44.17
CA ARG A 397 -12.01 -6.20 42.73
C ARG A 397 -13.52 -6.29 42.41
N GLY A 398 -14.02 -5.45 41.51
CA GLY A 398 -15.37 -5.54 40.94
C GLY A 398 -16.31 -4.36 41.22
N SER A 399 -17.25 -4.13 40.31
CA SER A 399 -18.18 -2.98 40.31
C SER A 399 -19.26 -2.99 41.40
N SER A 400 -19.44 -4.12 42.10
CA SER A 400 -20.30 -4.25 43.28
C SER A 400 -19.59 -3.92 44.60
N SER A 401 -18.26 -3.80 44.60
CA SER A 401 -17.49 -3.47 45.80
C SER A 401 -17.72 -2.03 46.26
N ALA A 402 -17.70 -1.82 47.58
CA ALA A 402 -17.85 -0.52 48.22
C ALA A 402 -16.85 0.51 47.66
N CYS A 403 -17.35 1.71 47.36
CA CYS A 403 -16.55 2.84 46.96
C CYS A 403 -15.86 3.43 48.21
N ILE A 404 -14.54 3.61 48.17
CA ILE A 404 -13.74 4.18 49.27
C ILE A 404 -13.14 5.55 48.91
N GLY A 405 -13.07 5.87 47.62
CA GLY A 405 -12.63 7.17 47.12
C GLY A 405 -13.02 7.39 45.66
N TRP A 406 -12.81 8.60 45.16
CA TRP A 406 -13.07 8.99 43.78
C TRP A 406 -11.92 9.88 43.27
N LEU A 407 -11.47 9.60 42.05
CA LEU A 407 -10.35 10.28 41.39
C LEU A 407 -10.88 11.20 40.29
N PRO A 408 -10.52 12.50 40.29
CA PRO A 408 -10.76 13.39 39.15
C PRO A 408 -10.05 12.90 37.88
N PRO A 409 -10.55 13.25 36.68
CA PRO A 409 -9.78 13.13 35.43
C PRO A 409 -8.42 13.82 35.52
N ALA A 410 -7.47 13.37 34.70
CA ALA A 410 -6.07 13.80 34.68
C ALA A 410 -5.20 13.45 35.91
N THR A 411 -5.78 13.00 37.03
CA THR A 411 -5.03 12.38 38.15
C THR A 411 -4.15 11.24 37.63
N VAL A 412 -2.88 11.18 38.05
CA VAL A 412 -1.93 10.10 37.70
C VAL A 412 -1.69 9.20 38.91
N LEU A 413 -1.65 7.89 38.67
CA LEU A 413 -1.53 6.84 39.66
C LEU A 413 -0.74 5.65 39.11
N THR A 414 -0.03 4.92 39.99
CA THR A 414 0.57 3.62 39.66
C THR A 414 -0.31 2.48 40.18
N VAL A 415 -0.32 1.32 39.50
CA VAL A 415 -1.10 0.12 39.91
C VAL A 415 -0.26 -1.17 39.92
N GLU A 416 -0.78 -2.25 40.55
CA GLU A 416 -0.14 -3.58 40.54
C GLU A 416 0.04 -4.13 39.13
N ALA A 417 1.14 -4.83 38.84
CA ALA A 417 1.41 -5.46 37.54
C ALA A 417 0.32 -6.47 37.12
N GLY A 418 -0.03 -6.51 35.82
CA GLY A 418 -0.95 -7.50 35.26
C GLY A 418 -1.90 -6.96 34.17
N THR A 419 -2.69 -7.84 33.57
CA THR A 419 -3.57 -7.56 32.41
C THR A 419 -5.06 -7.43 32.76
N GLY A 420 -5.42 -7.49 34.05
CA GLY A 420 -6.81 -7.49 34.51
C GLY A 420 -7.53 -6.15 34.32
N ALA A 421 -8.84 -6.22 34.09
CA ALA A 421 -9.73 -5.05 34.00
C ALA A 421 -9.90 -4.29 35.35
N TRP A 422 -9.55 -4.93 36.46
CA TRP A 422 -9.46 -4.30 37.79
C TRP A 422 -8.05 -4.50 38.35
N ARG A 423 -7.36 -3.40 38.67
CA ARG A 423 -5.99 -3.42 39.24
C ARG A 423 -5.95 -2.58 40.52
N LYS A 424 -5.07 -2.96 41.44
CA LYS A 424 -4.88 -2.29 42.73
C LYS A 424 -3.97 -1.09 42.55
N VAL A 425 -4.42 0.09 42.96
CA VAL A 425 -3.58 1.30 43.05
C VAL A 425 -2.45 1.04 44.05
N THR A 426 -1.22 1.42 43.70
CA THR A 426 -0.02 1.34 44.55
C THR A 426 0.49 2.72 44.97
N SER A 427 0.19 3.77 44.20
CA SER A 427 0.45 5.17 44.53
C SER A 427 -0.48 6.10 43.74
N ILE A 428 -0.65 7.33 44.23
CA ILE A 428 -1.12 8.46 43.41
C ILE A 428 0.09 9.38 43.25
N ASP A 429 0.43 9.70 42.02
CA ASP A 429 1.68 10.35 41.64
C ASP A 429 1.45 11.84 41.30
N GLU A 430 0.30 12.17 40.69
CA GLU A 430 -0.14 13.54 40.40
C GLU A 430 -1.64 13.69 40.73
N GLY A 431 -2.05 14.76 41.42
CA GLY A 431 -3.44 15.00 41.79
C GLY A 431 -3.83 14.45 43.17
N ALA A 432 -5.14 14.34 43.44
CA ALA A 432 -5.65 13.94 44.76
C ALA A 432 -6.99 13.17 44.66
N MET A 433 -7.19 12.23 45.59
CA MET A 433 -8.43 11.47 45.72
C MET A 433 -9.41 12.16 46.68
N VAL A 434 -10.69 12.22 46.30
CA VAL A 434 -11.78 12.58 47.22
C VAL A 434 -12.19 11.32 47.98
N ALA A 435 -11.98 11.30 49.30
CA ALA A 435 -12.27 10.16 50.17
C ALA A 435 -13.72 10.18 50.73
N ALA A 436 -14.16 9.06 51.31
CA ALA A 436 -15.42 8.98 52.04
C ALA A 436 -15.40 9.86 53.33
N PRO A 437 -16.53 10.50 53.72
CA PRO A 437 -16.58 11.44 54.86
C PRO A 437 -16.13 10.86 56.20
N ASP A 438 -16.33 9.55 56.38
CA ASP A 438 -16.11 8.77 57.58
C ASP A 438 -14.77 8.00 57.60
N GLN A 439 -13.87 8.23 56.61
CA GLN A 439 -12.50 7.72 56.59
C GLN A 439 -11.41 8.80 56.79
N SER A 440 -11.67 9.76 57.68
CA SER A 440 -10.77 10.88 58.03
C SER A 440 -9.41 10.50 58.65
N ALA A 441 -9.12 9.20 58.83
CA ALA A 441 -7.87 8.66 59.38
C ALA A 441 -6.97 7.96 58.34
N SER A 442 -7.28 8.06 57.04
CA SER A 442 -6.54 7.36 55.97
C SER A 442 -6.11 8.31 54.84
N GLN A 443 -4.82 8.62 54.78
CA GLN A 443 -4.15 9.09 53.55
C GLN A 443 -3.78 7.91 52.62
N GLN A 444 -4.54 6.81 52.65
CA GLN A 444 -4.16 5.54 52.05
C GLN A 444 -4.87 5.25 50.72
N ALA A 445 -4.39 5.88 49.65
CA ALA A 445 -4.64 5.43 48.29
C ALA A 445 -3.78 4.24 47.76
N PRO A 446 -2.71 3.70 48.41
CA PRO A 446 -1.87 2.67 47.80
C PRO A 446 -2.45 1.25 47.87
N HIS A 447 -3.76 1.12 48.18
CA HIS A 447 -4.41 -0.17 48.43
C HIS A 447 -5.80 -0.39 47.79
N GLY A 448 -6.40 0.62 47.15
CA GLY A 448 -7.73 0.51 46.54
C GLY A 448 -7.73 -0.08 45.12
N TRP A 449 -8.90 -0.42 44.57
CA TRP A 449 -9.06 -1.01 43.24
C TRP A 449 -9.69 -0.04 42.24
N VAL A 450 -9.14 0.02 41.02
CA VAL A 450 -9.60 0.88 39.92
C VAL A 450 -9.90 0.07 38.65
N TYR A 451 -10.82 0.57 37.84
CA TYR A 451 -11.22 -0.04 36.56
C TYR A 451 -10.33 0.48 35.42
N THR A 452 -9.54 -0.41 34.82
CA THR A 452 -8.43 -0.03 33.94
C THR A 452 -8.83 0.43 32.53
N PRO A 453 -9.99 0.06 31.95
CA PRO A 453 -10.45 0.65 30.69
C PRO A 453 -10.78 2.16 30.77
N GLU A 454 -11.02 2.69 31.97
CA GLU A 454 -11.22 4.13 32.23
C GLU A 454 -9.90 4.86 32.57
N LEU A 455 -8.76 4.21 32.32
CA LEU A 455 -7.41 4.78 32.46
C LEU A 455 -6.69 4.87 31.11
N ASP A 456 -5.94 5.94 30.91
CA ASP A 456 -4.96 6.09 29.83
C ASP A 456 -3.56 5.77 30.37
N LYS A 457 -2.71 5.08 29.60
CA LYS A 457 -1.29 4.94 29.95
C LYS A 457 -0.64 6.33 30.02
N VAL A 458 0.23 6.56 31.01
CA VAL A 458 1.13 7.72 31.00
C VAL A 458 2.43 7.30 30.32
N ALA A 459 2.63 7.75 29.09
CA ALA A 459 3.95 7.68 28.45
C ALA A 459 4.96 8.41 29.35
N ILE A 460 6.08 7.74 29.64
CA ILE A 460 7.09 8.26 30.56
C ILE A 460 7.86 9.39 29.86
N SER A 461 8.34 10.37 30.62
CA SER A 461 9.08 11.52 30.07
C SER A 461 10.36 11.10 29.36
N ASP A 462 10.99 10.02 29.81
CA ASP A 462 12.32 9.56 29.41
C ASP A 462 12.36 8.01 29.50
N PRO A 463 13.25 7.31 28.77
CA PRO A 463 13.40 5.87 28.91
C PRO A 463 13.97 5.49 30.28
N ALA A 464 13.61 4.30 30.78
CA ALA A 464 14.04 3.82 32.10
C ALA A 464 15.57 3.66 32.28
N ALA A 465 16.32 3.65 31.18
CA ALA A 465 17.77 3.80 31.14
C ALA A 465 18.23 4.33 29.78
N THR A 466 19.34 5.05 29.77
CA THR A 466 20.11 5.42 28.58
C THR A 466 21.51 4.79 28.63
N ASP A 467 22.22 4.82 27.51
CA ASP A 467 23.67 4.54 27.37
C ASP A 467 24.12 3.10 27.74
N GLN A 468 23.17 2.22 28.06
CA GLN A 468 23.38 0.80 28.33
C GLN A 468 22.39 -0.09 27.56
N ILE A 469 22.73 -1.37 27.42
CA ILE A 469 21.84 -2.37 26.80
C ILE A 469 20.75 -2.76 27.80
N VAL A 470 19.50 -2.51 27.43
CA VAL A 470 18.31 -2.93 28.16
C VAL A 470 17.78 -4.23 27.54
N ILE A 471 17.61 -5.26 28.38
CA ILE A 471 16.90 -6.49 28.05
C ILE A 471 15.57 -6.45 28.81
N PRO A 472 14.41 -6.36 28.13
CA PRO A 472 13.10 -6.44 28.78
C PRO A 472 12.93 -7.74 29.58
N GLU A 473 12.24 -7.69 30.71
CA GLU A 473 11.92 -8.88 31.53
C GLU A 473 11.13 -9.94 30.73
N ALA A 474 10.20 -9.46 29.88
CA ALA A 474 9.53 -10.26 28.85
C ALA A 474 9.59 -9.51 27.51
N PRO A 475 9.72 -10.20 26.36
CA PRO A 475 9.80 -9.56 25.04
C PRO A 475 8.59 -8.65 24.73
N ILE A 476 8.84 -7.49 24.15
CA ILE A 476 7.81 -6.45 23.92
C ILE A 476 7.27 -6.56 22.49
N LYS A 477 5.99 -6.89 22.34
CA LYS A 477 5.37 -7.17 21.03
C LYS A 477 5.28 -5.92 20.14
N MET A 478 5.71 -6.06 18.89
CA MET A 478 5.65 -5.08 17.81
C MET A 478 4.99 -5.69 16.57
N LYS A 479 4.25 -4.89 15.81
CA LYS A 479 3.68 -5.26 14.50
C LYS A 479 4.55 -4.70 13.39
N ALA A 480 4.47 -5.27 12.19
CA ALA A 480 5.00 -4.59 11.01
C ALA A 480 4.35 -3.19 10.86
N GLY A 481 5.14 -2.20 10.46
CA GLY A 481 4.73 -0.79 10.36
C GLY A 481 4.75 0.02 11.66
N ASP A 482 4.91 -0.62 12.83
CA ASP A 482 5.07 0.11 14.10
C ASP A 482 6.38 0.96 14.11
N PHE A 483 6.38 2.04 14.89
CA PHE A 483 7.52 2.95 14.99
C PHE A 483 8.66 2.36 15.82
N ILE A 484 9.88 2.35 15.24
CA ILE A 484 11.10 1.94 15.92
C ILE A 484 11.91 3.15 16.38
N GLY A 485 12.12 4.17 15.54
CA GLY A 485 12.86 5.36 16.00
C GLY A 485 13.17 6.38 14.91
N TYR A 486 13.89 7.43 15.26
CA TYR A 486 14.47 8.36 14.29
C TYR A 486 15.91 7.97 13.94
N LEU A 487 16.37 8.37 12.76
CA LEU A 487 17.78 8.24 12.35
C LEU A 487 18.67 9.04 13.32
N GLY A 488 19.73 8.41 13.83
CA GLY A 488 20.73 9.04 14.69
C GLY A 488 21.91 9.59 13.89
N GLN A 489 22.81 10.30 14.57
CA GLN A 489 24.02 10.82 13.94
C GLN A 489 25.04 9.69 13.71
N TYR A 490 25.74 9.71 12.58
CA TYR A 490 26.91 8.84 12.33
C TYR A 490 27.96 9.55 11.49
N ARG A 491 28.71 10.47 12.12
CA ARG A 491 29.84 11.16 11.49
C ARG A 491 31.06 10.22 11.46
N ARG A 492 31.65 10.00 10.29
CA ARG A 492 32.87 9.19 10.09
C ARG A 492 34.11 10.04 10.41
N ARG A 493 35.31 9.45 10.51
CA ARG A 493 36.59 10.20 10.59
C ARG A 493 36.67 11.34 9.55
N ARG A 494 36.30 11.06 8.29
CA ARG A 494 36.30 12.07 7.20
C ARG A 494 35.28 13.20 7.37
N ASP A 495 34.26 13.02 8.23
CA ASP A 495 33.21 13.99 8.51
C ASP A 495 33.47 14.78 9.82
N ALA A 496 34.56 14.46 10.53
CA ALA A 496 34.91 15.06 11.82
C ALA A 496 35.27 16.55 11.76
N GLY A 497 35.67 17.05 10.58
CA GLY A 497 35.97 18.45 10.33
C GLY A 497 34.73 19.37 10.33
N PRO A 498 34.91 20.70 10.41
CA PRO A 498 33.85 21.68 10.71
C PRO A 498 32.80 21.88 9.61
N PHE A 499 32.92 21.20 8.46
CA PHE A 499 32.03 21.36 7.31
C PHE A 499 30.87 20.36 7.27
N CYS A 500 30.89 19.31 8.10
CA CYS A 500 29.78 18.37 8.26
C CYS A 500 29.25 18.46 9.70
N ALA A 501 28.18 19.25 9.89
CA ALA A 501 27.54 19.40 11.19
C ALA A 501 26.71 18.17 11.57
N GLU A 502 25.99 17.60 10.61
CA GLU A 502 25.12 16.44 10.80
C GLU A 502 25.33 15.39 9.70
N ARG A 503 25.12 14.13 10.07
CA ARG A 503 25.03 12.98 9.18
C ARG A 503 24.02 11.96 9.72
N PRO A 504 22.71 12.12 9.44
CA PRO A 504 21.69 11.17 9.85
C PRO A 504 21.86 9.82 9.14
N LEU A 505 21.72 8.73 9.89
CA LEU A 505 21.85 7.35 9.43
C LEU A 505 20.88 6.44 10.20
N VAL A 506 20.41 5.38 9.55
CA VAL A 506 20.08 4.12 10.24
C VAL A 506 20.62 2.93 9.44
N HIS A 507 21.21 1.98 10.15
CA HIS A 507 21.62 0.68 9.65
C HIS A 507 20.50 -0.34 9.94
N LEU A 508 20.14 -1.16 8.95
CA LEU A 508 19.15 -2.23 9.09
C LEU A 508 19.77 -3.56 8.63
N GLU A 509 20.01 -4.46 9.59
CA GLU A 509 20.52 -5.83 9.39
C GLU A 509 19.39 -6.82 9.65
N VAL A 510 19.34 -7.92 8.89
CA VAL A 510 18.41 -9.03 9.12
C VAL A 510 19.18 -10.34 9.03
N PHE A 511 19.06 -11.16 10.06
CA PHE A 511 19.84 -12.40 10.17
C PHE A 511 19.07 -13.53 10.84
N ALA A 512 19.46 -14.77 10.56
CA ALA A 512 18.87 -15.99 11.10
C ALA A 512 19.95 -16.98 11.55
N GLY A 513 19.57 -17.92 12.43
CA GLY A 513 20.46 -18.96 12.92
C GLY A 513 20.73 -20.07 11.89
N GLN A 514 21.53 -21.05 12.30
CA GLN A 514 21.97 -22.17 11.43
C GLN A 514 20.79 -23.01 10.87
N GLU A 515 19.60 -22.90 11.47
CA GLU A 515 18.36 -23.53 11.00
C GLU A 515 17.81 -23.01 9.66
N LEU A 516 18.28 -21.85 9.16
CA LEU A 516 17.74 -21.21 7.95
C LEU A 516 17.79 -22.13 6.71
N GLU A 517 18.92 -22.81 6.49
CA GLU A 517 19.14 -23.67 5.31
C GLU A 517 18.14 -24.83 5.29
N ALA A 518 17.98 -25.52 6.43
CA ALA A 518 16.99 -26.59 6.60
C ALA A 518 15.54 -26.08 6.56
N PHE A 519 15.28 -24.84 6.98
CA PHE A 519 13.97 -24.22 6.84
C PHE A 519 13.62 -23.89 5.39
N ILE A 520 14.58 -23.39 4.59
CA ILE A 520 14.37 -23.08 3.17
C ILE A 520 14.04 -24.35 2.38
N ASP A 521 14.69 -25.48 2.69
CA ASP A 521 14.35 -26.78 2.08
C ASP A 521 12.92 -27.25 2.46
N LYS A 522 12.55 -27.17 3.76
CA LYS A 522 11.18 -27.45 4.21
C LYS A 522 10.15 -26.50 3.57
N SER A 523 10.51 -25.22 3.38
CA SER A 523 9.71 -24.19 2.74
C SER A 523 9.46 -24.50 1.27
N ARG A 524 10.50 -24.86 0.52
CA ARG A 524 10.43 -25.27 -0.89
C ARG A 524 9.59 -26.54 -1.06
N ALA A 525 9.74 -27.51 -0.16
CA ALA A 525 8.91 -28.72 -0.14
C ALA A 525 7.42 -28.38 0.11
N ARG A 526 7.11 -27.54 1.11
CA ARG A 526 5.73 -27.08 1.39
C ARG A 526 5.15 -26.26 0.24
N ALA A 527 5.94 -25.41 -0.40
CA ALA A 527 5.54 -24.58 -1.54
C ALA A 527 5.05 -25.41 -2.74
N ALA A 528 5.68 -26.55 -2.99
CA ALA A 528 5.26 -27.48 -4.04
C ALA A 528 3.88 -28.15 -3.76
N GLU A 529 3.44 -28.19 -2.50
CA GLU A 529 2.11 -28.67 -2.11
C GLU A 529 1.01 -27.58 -2.25
N LEU A 530 1.39 -26.30 -2.27
CA LEU A 530 0.43 -25.19 -2.21
C LEU A 530 -0.41 -25.04 -3.51
N PRO A 531 -1.68 -24.58 -3.38
CA PRO A 531 -2.56 -24.36 -4.54
C PRO A 531 -2.02 -23.26 -5.46
N ASP A 532 -2.39 -23.32 -6.74
CA ASP A 532 -1.98 -22.38 -7.80
C ASP A 532 -2.19 -20.89 -7.43
N SER A 533 -3.20 -20.57 -6.60
CA SER A 533 -3.45 -19.23 -6.06
C SER A 533 -2.39 -18.69 -5.11
N SER A 534 -1.36 -19.47 -4.74
CA SER A 534 -0.19 -19.02 -3.99
C SER A 534 1.04 -18.79 -4.88
N ARG A 535 0.97 -19.08 -6.20
CA ARG A 535 2.08 -18.92 -7.15
C ARG A 535 1.99 -17.55 -7.84
N THR A 536 2.52 -16.56 -7.16
CA THR A 536 2.18 -15.14 -7.35
C THR A 536 3.41 -14.25 -7.57
N LEU A 537 4.58 -14.88 -7.64
CA LEU A 537 5.82 -14.32 -8.16
C LEU A 537 6.11 -15.02 -9.49
N LEU A 538 6.42 -14.26 -10.54
CA LEU A 538 6.95 -14.80 -11.79
C LEU A 538 8.48 -14.86 -11.67
N LEU A 539 9.02 -16.07 -11.75
CA LEU A 539 10.46 -16.32 -11.82
C LEU A 539 10.85 -16.60 -13.27
N VAL A 540 11.78 -15.79 -13.77
CA VAL A 540 12.54 -16.03 -15.00
C VAL A 540 13.95 -16.40 -14.56
N GLU A 541 14.32 -17.68 -14.71
CA GLU A 541 15.60 -18.22 -14.25
C GLU A 541 16.72 -17.87 -15.25
N GLU A 542 17.97 -17.89 -14.77
CA GLU A 542 19.13 -17.58 -15.60
C GLU A 542 19.23 -18.51 -16.82
N GLY A 543 19.39 -17.94 -18.02
CA GLY A 543 19.38 -18.64 -19.30
C GLY A 543 17.97 -18.97 -19.81
N ALA A 544 16.92 -18.33 -19.30
CA ALA A 544 15.60 -18.33 -19.91
C ALA A 544 15.59 -17.51 -21.20
N GLN A 545 14.98 -18.05 -22.26
CA GLN A 545 14.89 -17.46 -23.59
C GLN A 545 13.53 -16.77 -23.74
N LEU A 546 13.43 -15.46 -23.48
CA LEU A 546 12.16 -14.75 -23.62
C LEU A 546 11.74 -14.66 -25.11
N VAL A 547 10.44 -14.52 -25.32
CA VAL A 547 9.83 -14.48 -26.66
C VAL A 547 9.61 -13.04 -27.11
N LEU A 548 9.86 -12.77 -28.39
CA LEU A 548 9.43 -11.54 -29.08
C LEU A 548 8.24 -11.86 -29.99
N PRO A 549 7.35 -10.88 -30.28
CA PRO A 549 6.32 -11.07 -31.30
C PRO A 549 6.97 -11.40 -32.65
N GLY A 550 6.45 -12.42 -33.34
CA GLY A 550 6.88 -12.72 -34.70
C GLY A 550 6.52 -11.60 -35.68
N GLU A 551 7.19 -11.56 -36.83
CA GLU A 551 6.82 -10.66 -37.93
C GLU A 551 5.41 -10.95 -38.46
N ALA A 552 4.73 -9.92 -38.96
CA ALA A 552 3.38 -10.04 -39.52
C ALA A 552 3.41 -10.76 -40.87
N ASP A 553 2.76 -11.93 -40.96
CA ASP A 553 2.70 -12.74 -42.19
C ASP A 553 1.48 -12.43 -43.06
N GLN A 554 0.60 -11.52 -42.63
CA GLN A 554 -0.61 -11.09 -43.33
C GLN A 554 -0.79 -9.56 -43.23
N VAL A 555 -1.60 -9.01 -44.14
CA VAL A 555 -2.07 -7.62 -44.10
C VAL A 555 -3.57 -7.60 -44.37
N ILE A 556 -4.33 -6.84 -43.60
CA ILE A 556 -5.69 -6.42 -43.94
C ILE A 556 -5.54 -5.20 -44.84
N ALA A 557 -5.97 -5.30 -46.09
CA ALA A 557 -5.84 -4.24 -47.09
C ALA A 557 -6.85 -3.11 -46.85
N SER A 558 -6.55 -1.91 -47.34
CA SER A 558 -7.43 -0.72 -47.21
C SER A 558 -8.80 -0.88 -47.89
N THR A 559 -8.93 -1.84 -48.81
CA THR A 559 -10.18 -2.23 -49.49
C THR A 559 -10.94 -3.36 -48.80
N GLU A 560 -10.35 -4.01 -47.81
CA GLU A 560 -10.99 -5.03 -46.98
C GLU A 560 -11.62 -4.40 -45.73
N GLY A 561 -12.54 -5.13 -45.10
CA GLY A 561 -12.97 -4.86 -43.74
C GLY A 561 -12.55 -5.98 -42.80
N ALA A 562 -12.47 -5.70 -41.50
CA ALA A 562 -12.30 -6.74 -40.49
C ALA A 562 -13.05 -6.42 -39.19
N VAL A 563 -13.53 -7.47 -38.52
CA VAL A 563 -14.36 -7.36 -37.31
C VAL A 563 -13.75 -8.22 -36.20
N ALA A 564 -13.64 -7.68 -34.98
CA ALA A 564 -13.23 -8.44 -33.80
C ALA A 564 -14.27 -9.50 -33.42
N GLU A 565 -13.83 -10.72 -33.07
CA GLU A 565 -14.75 -11.79 -32.64
C GLU A 565 -15.36 -11.54 -31.25
N LYS A 566 -14.68 -10.76 -30.41
CA LYS A 566 -15.01 -10.49 -29.00
C LYS A 566 -14.68 -9.04 -28.66
N SER A 567 -15.06 -8.60 -27.44
CA SER A 567 -14.59 -7.32 -26.89
C SER A 567 -13.06 -7.28 -26.83
N THR A 568 -12.49 -6.09 -26.99
CA THR A 568 -11.04 -5.86 -27.10
C THR A 568 -10.45 -5.00 -25.99
N ALA A 569 -11.30 -4.49 -25.09
CA ALA A 569 -10.91 -3.76 -23.89
C ALA A 569 -9.79 -4.47 -23.10
N GLY A 570 -8.64 -3.81 -22.96
CA GLY A 570 -7.48 -4.30 -22.21
C GLY A 570 -6.58 -5.32 -22.91
N ALA A 571 -6.94 -5.82 -24.11
CA ALA A 571 -6.10 -6.75 -24.86
C ALA A 571 -4.94 -6.03 -25.57
N LYS A 572 -3.79 -6.70 -25.75
CA LYS A 572 -2.69 -6.23 -26.62
C LYS A 572 -2.86 -6.69 -28.08
N TRP A 573 -3.25 -7.94 -28.28
CA TRP A 573 -3.65 -8.49 -29.58
C TRP A 573 -5.09 -8.99 -29.52
N ALA A 574 -5.80 -8.85 -30.64
CA ALA A 574 -7.19 -9.24 -30.77
C ALA A 574 -7.38 -10.13 -31.99
N GLN A 575 -8.29 -11.11 -31.87
CA GLN A 575 -8.68 -11.98 -32.96
C GLN A 575 -9.80 -11.32 -33.77
N VAL A 576 -9.54 -11.13 -35.07
CA VAL A 576 -10.45 -10.52 -36.05
C VAL A 576 -10.70 -11.47 -37.20
N ARG A 577 -11.86 -11.35 -37.86
CA ARG A 577 -12.09 -11.95 -39.17
C ARG A 577 -12.14 -10.89 -40.24
N LYS A 578 -11.51 -11.17 -41.38
CA LYS A 578 -11.65 -10.37 -42.60
C LYS A 578 -13.08 -10.48 -43.15
N GLY A 579 -13.41 -9.57 -44.06
CA GLY A 579 -14.68 -9.59 -44.78
C GLY A 579 -14.71 -8.58 -45.92
N THR A 580 -15.60 -8.81 -46.87
CA THR A 580 -15.78 -7.91 -48.02
C THR A 580 -16.65 -6.73 -47.63
N VAL A 581 -16.17 -5.50 -47.86
CA VAL A 581 -17.00 -4.28 -47.75
C VAL A 581 -17.97 -4.22 -48.93
N GLN A 582 -19.27 -4.10 -48.65
CA GLN A 582 -20.33 -4.10 -49.66
C GLN A 582 -21.43 -3.09 -49.28
N THR A 583 -21.94 -2.35 -50.27
CA THR A 583 -23.13 -1.49 -50.09
C THR A 583 -24.38 -2.26 -50.52
N LEU A 584 -25.22 -2.62 -49.55
CA LEU A 584 -26.42 -3.44 -49.74
C LEU A 584 -27.69 -2.67 -49.33
N ALA A 585 -28.78 -2.87 -50.06
CA ALA A 585 -30.07 -2.25 -49.73
C ALA A 585 -30.59 -2.81 -48.39
N ARG A 586 -31.10 -1.95 -47.49
CA ARG A 586 -31.53 -2.34 -46.14
C ARG A 586 -32.56 -3.48 -46.15
N SER A 587 -33.41 -3.57 -47.17
CA SER A 587 -34.37 -4.67 -47.36
C SER A 587 -33.74 -6.06 -47.49
N THR A 588 -32.51 -6.16 -48.02
CA THR A 588 -31.79 -7.44 -48.22
C THR A 588 -31.12 -7.98 -46.96
N LEU A 589 -30.95 -7.14 -45.94
CA LEU A 589 -30.12 -7.43 -44.75
C LEU A 589 -30.89 -8.09 -43.58
N GLY A 590 -32.15 -8.45 -43.76
CA GLY A 590 -32.93 -9.16 -42.74
C GLY A 590 -33.15 -8.37 -41.45
N SER A 591 -33.21 -9.07 -40.31
CA SER A 591 -33.34 -8.46 -38.97
C SER A 591 -31.97 -8.23 -38.31
N TYR A 592 -31.95 -7.41 -37.26
CA TYR A 592 -30.80 -7.34 -36.35
C TYR A 592 -30.64 -8.66 -35.58
N SER A 593 -29.40 -8.96 -35.17
CA SER A 593 -29.04 -10.18 -34.45
C SER A 593 -28.89 -9.91 -32.96
N GLY A 594 -29.77 -10.49 -32.14
CA GLY A 594 -29.84 -10.25 -30.70
C GLY A 594 -30.07 -8.76 -30.40
N ASP A 595 -29.46 -8.28 -29.31
CA ASP A 595 -29.57 -6.88 -28.87
C ASP A 595 -28.69 -5.91 -29.68
N SER A 596 -27.94 -6.40 -30.68
CA SER A 596 -26.97 -5.60 -31.43
C SER A 596 -27.59 -4.86 -32.62
N THR A 597 -27.68 -3.54 -32.51
CA THR A 597 -28.06 -2.62 -33.60
C THR A 597 -26.98 -2.47 -34.69
N ARG A 598 -25.89 -3.26 -34.63
CA ARG A 598 -24.80 -3.26 -35.63
C ARG A 598 -24.70 -4.53 -36.48
N ILE A 599 -25.40 -5.62 -36.15
CA ILE A 599 -25.25 -6.92 -36.83
C ILE A 599 -26.54 -7.32 -37.52
N TYR A 600 -26.50 -7.42 -38.85
CA TYR A 600 -27.60 -7.83 -39.71
C TYR A 600 -27.51 -9.31 -40.10
N GLY A 601 -28.60 -10.05 -39.92
CA GLY A 601 -28.71 -11.46 -40.30
C GLY A 601 -27.67 -12.40 -39.68
N GLY A 602 -27.02 -11.99 -38.59
CA GLY A 602 -25.94 -12.73 -37.92
C GLY A 602 -24.58 -12.74 -38.63
N LYS A 603 -24.40 -12.00 -39.74
CA LYS A 603 -23.16 -12.06 -40.57
C LYS A 603 -22.72 -10.77 -41.27
N HIS A 604 -23.59 -9.75 -41.36
CA HIS A 604 -23.27 -8.48 -42.01
C HIS A 604 -23.12 -7.39 -40.94
N HIS A 605 -21.91 -6.83 -40.78
CA HIS A 605 -21.60 -5.83 -39.76
C HIS A 605 -21.68 -4.42 -40.34
N LEU A 606 -22.45 -3.53 -39.70
CA LEU A 606 -22.72 -2.18 -40.20
C LEU A 606 -21.51 -1.25 -40.02
N LEU A 607 -21.05 -0.65 -41.13
CA LEU A 607 -20.14 0.49 -41.14
C LEU A 607 -20.92 1.82 -41.16
N ARG A 608 -21.72 2.04 -42.22
CA ARG A 608 -22.41 3.33 -42.46
C ARG A 608 -23.82 3.16 -43.01
N ALA A 609 -24.70 4.13 -42.70
CA ALA A 609 -25.95 4.30 -43.40
C ALA A 609 -25.72 5.17 -44.65
N MET A 610 -26.13 4.67 -45.82
CA MET A 610 -25.81 5.27 -47.12
C MET A 610 -27.07 5.83 -47.79
N ASP A 611 -26.98 7.05 -48.30
CA ASP A 611 -28.06 7.71 -49.05
C ASP A 611 -28.21 7.14 -50.47
N ALA A 612 -29.12 7.71 -51.27
CA ALA A 612 -29.31 7.31 -52.67
C ALA A 612 -28.20 7.79 -53.62
N ASN A 613 -27.32 8.69 -53.19
CA ASN A 613 -26.23 9.28 -53.97
C ASN A 613 -24.86 8.64 -53.66
N GLY A 614 -24.76 7.82 -52.60
CA GLY A 614 -23.53 7.20 -52.12
C GLY A 614 -22.86 7.91 -50.94
N ASN A 615 -23.49 8.93 -50.35
CA ASN A 615 -22.99 9.60 -49.14
C ASN A 615 -23.29 8.74 -47.90
N GLY A 616 -22.28 8.54 -47.05
CA GLY A 616 -22.39 7.75 -45.83
C GLY A 616 -22.35 8.57 -44.55
N ILE A 617 -23.22 8.24 -43.59
CA ILE A 617 -23.15 8.72 -42.20
C ILE A 617 -22.94 7.56 -41.23
N ASP A 618 -22.32 7.83 -40.08
CA ASP A 618 -22.10 6.80 -39.05
C ASP A 618 -23.41 6.43 -38.31
N LEU A 619 -23.36 5.38 -37.47
CA LEU A 619 -24.54 4.91 -36.75
C LEU A 619 -25.05 5.87 -35.67
N ALA A 620 -24.19 6.68 -35.02
CA ALA A 620 -24.63 7.67 -34.05
C ALA A 620 -25.34 8.83 -34.75
N GLN A 621 -24.76 9.34 -35.84
CA GLN A 621 -25.38 10.31 -36.74
C GLN A 621 -26.72 9.80 -37.27
N PHE A 622 -26.76 8.57 -37.80
CA PHE A 622 -28.00 7.96 -38.30
C PHE A 622 -29.04 7.77 -37.19
N ASN A 623 -28.65 7.36 -35.99
CA ASN A 623 -29.58 7.17 -34.87
C ASN A 623 -30.17 8.49 -34.36
N ALA A 624 -29.42 9.60 -34.43
CA ALA A 624 -29.90 10.94 -34.03
C ALA A 624 -30.95 11.54 -34.98
N LEU A 625 -31.07 11.05 -36.22
CA LEU A 625 -32.08 11.51 -37.18
C LEU A 625 -33.52 11.15 -36.75
N ASP A 626 -34.51 11.93 -37.17
CA ASP A 626 -35.92 11.55 -37.05
C ASP A 626 -36.33 10.45 -38.07
N SER A 627 -37.54 9.90 -37.92
CA SER A 627 -38.04 8.81 -38.75
C SER A 627 -38.20 9.13 -40.24
N ALA A 628 -38.39 10.40 -40.61
CA ALA A 628 -38.48 10.83 -42.01
C ALA A 628 -37.07 11.02 -42.59
N ALA A 629 -36.17 11.69 -41.86
CA ALA A 629 -34.77 11.84 -42.27
C ALA A 629 -34.04 10.49 -42.40
N LYS A 630 -34.38 9.50 -41.56
CA LYS A 630 -33.88 8.10 -41.67
C LYS A 630 -34.29 7.41 -42.97
N ALA A 631 -35.39 7.80 -43.61
CA ALA A 631 -35.84 7.21 -44.87
C ALA A 631 -34.95 7.58 -46.08
N ASN A 632 -34.19 8.68 -45.99
CA ASN A 632 -33.26 9.12 -47.04
C ASN A 632 -32.03 8.21 -47.19
N TYR A 633 -31.82 7.27 -46.25
CA TYR A 633 -30.71 6.32 -46.25
C TYR A 633 -31.23 4.88 -46.48
N PRO A 634 -31.56 4.50 -47.74
CA PRO A 634 -32.08 3.17 -48.06
C PRO A 634 -31.02 2.06 -48.01
N ASN A 635 -29.73 2.43 -48.10
CA ASN A 635 -28.61 1.50 -48.27
C ASN A 635 -27.74 1.43 -47.00
N ARG A 636 -26.98 0.35 -46.84
CA ARG A 636 -26.03 0.15 -45.74
C ARG A 636 -24.70 -0.31 -46.31
N GLU A 637 -23.63 0.37 -45.94
CA GLU A 637 -22.27 -0.11 -46.12
C GLU A 637 -22.01 -1.11 -45.00
N VAL A 638 -21.74 -2.38 -45.36
CA VAL A 638 -21.55 -3.49 -44.42
C VAL A 638 -20.30 -4.28 -44.75
N ILE A 639 -19.72 -4.92 -43.74
CA ILE A 639 -18.71 -5.97 -43.91
C ILE A 639 -19.42 -7.32 -43.85
N THR A 640 -19.30 -8.10 -44.92
CA THR A 640 -19.69 -9.51 -44.94
C THR A 640 -18.47 -10.33 -44.52
N VAL A 641 -18.52 -10.90 -43.31
CA VAL A 641 -17.37 -11.57 -42.67
C VAL A 641 -17.17 -12.96 -43.25
N GLU A 642 -15.97 -13.24 -43.77
CA GLU A 642 -15.63 -14.46 -44.51
C GLU A 642 -14.18 -14.88 -44.26
N GLY A 643 -13.92 -16.20 -44.21
CA GLY A 643 -12.59 -16.77 -44.04
C GLY A 643 -12.16 -17.04 -42.59
N ASP A 644 -10.90 -17.47 -42.45
CA ASP A 644 -10.27 -17.82 -41.18
C ASP A 644 -9.91 -16.59 -40.33
N PRO A 645 -9.84 -16.74 -39.00
CA PRO A 645 -9.52 -15.63 -38.11
C PRO A 645 -8.02 -15.31 -38.11
N LEU A 646 -7.71 -14.02 -38.15
CA LEU A 646 -6.37 -13.46 -38.01
C LEU A 646 -6.22 -12.76 -36.66
N TRP A 647 -4.98 -12.52 -36.24
CA TRP A 647 -4.66 -11.63 -35.13
C TRP A 647 -4.22 -10.27 -35.65
N VAL A 648 -4.53 -9.21 -34.91
CA VAL A 648 -4.01 -7.84 -35.09
C VAL A 648 -3.65 -7.26 -33.72
N GLU A 649 -2.86 -6.18 -33.67
CA GLU A 649 -2.81 -5.39 -32.44
C GLU A 649 -4.18 -4.78 -32.14
N ALA A 650 -4.62 -4.86 -30.88
CA ALA A 650 -5.88 -4.26 -30.45
C ALA A 650 -5.85 -2.72 -30.49
N SER A 651 -4.66 -2.11 -30.53
CA SER A 651 -4.44 -0.68 -30.82
C SER A 651 -4.99 -0.25 -32.19
N HIS A 652 -5.21 -1.20 -33.12
CA HIS A 652 -5.85 -0.96 -34.42
C HIS A 652 -7.38 -1.13 -34.38
N LEU A 653 -7.98 -1.29 -33.20
CA LEU A 653 -9.42 -1.47 -33.00
C LEU A 653 -10.01 -0.38 -32.09
N GLN A 654 -11.32 -0.22 -32.15
CA GLN A 654 -12.13 0.55 -31.21
C GLN A 654 -13.35 -0.32 -30.90
N ASP A 655 -13.75 -0.44 -29.62
CA ASP A 655 -14.72 -1.49 -29.24
C ASP A 655 -16.04 -1.42 -30.02
N GLY A 656 -16.37 -2.54 -30.67
CA GLY A 656 -17.55 -2.69 -31.53
C GLY A 656 -17.49 -1.94 -32.87
N VAL A 657 -16.38 -1.29 -33.24
CA VAL A 657 -16.16 -0.61 -34.53
C VAL A 657 -15.26 -1.48 -35.41
N PRO A 658 -15.70 -1.88 -36.62
CA PRO A 658 -14.85 -2.64 -37.54
C PRO A 658 -13.68 -1.84 -38.11
N ILE A 659 -12.61 -2.54 -38.49
CA ILE A 659 -11.56 -2.01 -39.37
C ILE A 659 -12.15 -1.86 -40.78
N SER A 660 -11.90 -0.72 -41.42
CA SER A 660 -12.18 -0.45 -42.84
C SER A 660 -11.37 0.76 -43.31
N GLY A 661 -11.03 0.83 -44.59
CA GLY A 661 -10.43 2.03 -45.20
C GLY A 661 -8.96 2.31 -44.84
N ARG A 662 -8.27 1.39 -44.17
CA ARG A 662 -6.84 1.49 -43.84
C ARG A 662 -6.17 0.13 -43.87
N GLU A 663 -4.86 0.11 -44.14
CA GLU A 663 -4.06 -1.11 -44.04
C GLU A 663 -3.68 -1.39 -42.58
N VAL A 664 -3.70 -2.68 -42.20
CA VAL A 664 -3.39 -3.13 -40.83
C VAL A 664 -2.56 -4.42 -40.90
N PRO A 665 -1.34 -4.47 -40.32
CA PRO A 665 -0.57 -5.70 -40.18
C PRO A 665 -1.32 -6.76 -39.36
N ALA A 666 -1.24 -8.01 -39.79
CA ALA A 666 -1.96 -9.13 -39.19
C ALA A 666 -1.11 -10.41 -39.16
N TRP A 667 -1.52 -11.34 -38.32
CA TRP A 667 -0.86 -12.65 -38.17
C TRP A 667 -1.87 -13.79 -38.39
N SER A 668 -1.48 -14.83 -39.12
CA SER A 668 -2.26 -16.06 -39.31
C SER A 668 -2.33 -16.95 -38.05
N ARG A 669 -1.52 -16.63 -37.04
CA ARG A 669 -1.40 -17.32 -35.75
C ARG A 669 -1.24 -16.29 -34.62
N PHE A 670 -1.31 -16.76 -33.38
CA PHE A 670 -1.05 -15.89 -32.23
C PHE A 670 0.42 -15.39 -32.26
N PRO A 671 0.72 -14.09 -32.09
CA PRO A 671 2.06 -13.55 -32.38
C PRO A 671 3.19 -14.00 -31.45
N LEU A 672 2.88 -14.55 -30.27
CA LEU A 672 3.88 -15.05 -29.31
C LEU A 672 3.94 -16.58 -29.36
N VAL A 673 5.11 -17.14 -29.68
CA VAL A 673 5.33 -18.60 -29.76
C VAL A 673 6.62 -18.96 -29.02
N VAL A 674 6.51 -19.84 -28.02
CA VAL A 674 7.69 -20.34 -27.27
C VAL A 674 8.59 -21.15 -28.20
N GLY A 675 9.90 -20.83 -28.19
CA GLY A 675 10.88 -21.53 -29.01
C GLY A 675 10.92 -21.11 -30.49
N GLN A 676 10.32 -19.97 -30.85
CA GLN A 676 10.51 -19.33 -32.14
C GLN A 676 10.97 -17.87 -31.97
N GLY A 677 11.98 -17.46 -32.74
CA GLY A 677 12.56 -16.12 -32.72
C GLY A 677 13.75 -15.94 -31.78
N ASP A 678 14.69 -15.09 -32.19
CA ASP A 678 15.92 -14.75 -31.46
C ASP A 678 15.64 -13.66 -30.41
N GLY A 679 14.85 -14.00 -29.39
CA GLY A 679 14.55 -13.08 -28.28
C GLY A 679 15.72 -12.90 -27.30
N PRO A 680 15.58 -12.07 -26.26
CA PRO A 680 16.64 -11.88 -25.27
C PRO A 680 16.73 -13.06 -24.29
N VAL A 681 17.96 -13.52 -24.05
CA VAL A 681 18.30 -14.53 -23.03
C VAL A 681 18.59 -13.84 -21.69
N ALA A 682 17.95 -14.27 -20.61
CA ALA A 682 18.19 -13.75 -19.26
C ALA A 682 19.61 -14.12 -18.77
N GLY A 683 20.51 -13.15 -18.66
CA GLY A 683 21.85 -13.32 -18.09
C GLY A 683 21.85 -13.46 -16.56
N PHE A 684 20.74 -13.10 -15.91
CA PHE A 684 20.54 -13.12 -14.46
C PHE A 684 19.10 -13.55 -14.14
N ALA A 685 18.88 -14.20 -12.99
CA ALA A 685 17.54 -14.54 -12.54
C ALA A 685 16.74 -13.27 -12.20
N ARG A 686 15.45 -13.23 -12.60
CA ARG A 686 14.51 -12.14 -12.34
C ARG A 686 13.28 -12.68 -11.63
N VAL A 687 12.90 -12.05 -10.52
CA VAL A 687 11.68 -12.34 -9.77
C VAL A 687 10.82 -11.08 -9.71
N VAL A 688 9.59 -11.16 -10.23
CA VAL A 688 8.66 -10.03 -10.24
C VAL A 688 7.32 -10.47 -9.63
N PRO A 689 6.74 -9.73 -8.67
CA PRO A 689 5.38 -9.97 -8.24
C PRO A 689 4.41 -9.87 -9.42
N VAL A 690 3.45 -10.79 -9.52
CA VAL A 690 2.48 -10.78 -10.63
C VAL A 690 1.60 -9.52 -10.62
N ALA A 691 1.42 -8.90 -9.46
CA ALA A 691 0.74 -7.61 -9.30
C ALA A 691 1.58 -6.40 -9.79
N ASP A 692 2.91 -6.53 -9.89
CA ASP A 692 3.81 -5.49 -10.41
C ASP A 692 3.96 -5.57 -11.95
N LEU A 693 3.41 -6.62 -12.58
CA LEU A 693 3.46 -6.82 -14.03
C LEU A 693 2.27 -6.14 -14.73
N GLY A 694 2.53 -5.51 -15.88
CA GLY A 694 1.48 -4.94 -16.73
C GLY A 694 0.52 -5.98 -17.30
N THR A 695 -0.63 -5.54 -17.81
CA THR A 695 -1.77 -6.38 -18.23
C THR A 695 -1.34 -7.64 -19.02
N ALA A 696 -1.65 -8.81 -18.45
CA ALA A 696 -1.38 -10.08 -19.09
C ALA A 696 -2.11 -10.22 -20.44
N VAL A 697 -1.42 -10.80 -21.42
CA VAL A 697 -2.08 -11.31 -22.63
C VAL A 697 -2.49 -12.75 -22.37
N VAL A 698 -3.76 -13.06 -22.61
CA VAL A 698 -4.37 -14.35 -22.22
C VAL A 698 -4.67 -15.17 -23.48
N GLU A 699 -4.16 -16.40 -23.52
CA GLU A 699 -4.48 -17.38 -24.57
C GLU A 699 -5.90 -17.96 -24.41
N SER A 700 -6.38 -18.67 -25.44
CA SER A 700 -7.69 -19.31 -25.45
C SER A 700 -7.84 -20.46 -24.43
N ASP A 701 -6.74 -20.98 -23.89
CA ASP A 701 -6.69 -21.96 -22.79
C ASP A 701 -6.56 -21.31 -21.39
N SER A 702 -6.64 -19.98 -21.32
CA SER A 702 -6.37 -19.15 -20.13
C SER A 702 -4.90 -19.14 -19.64
N THR A 703 -3.94 -19.58 -20.45
CA THR A 703 -2.50 -19.37 -20.19
C THR A 703 -2.13 -17.90 -20.40
N ARG A 704 -1.46 -17.30 -19.40
CA ARG A 704 -1.05 -15.89 -19.43
C ARG A 704 0.39 -15.68 -19.92
N TRP A 705 0.58 -14.57 -20.62
CA TRP A 705 1.88 -14.00 -20.97
C TRP A 705 2.04 -12.64 -20.30
N TRP A 706 3.23 -12.39 -19.77
CA TRP A 706 3.62 -11.13 -19.16
C TRP A 706 4.80 -10.54 -19.90
N GLN A 707 4.84 -9.22 -20.08
CA GLN A 707 6.04 -8.54 -20.55
C GLN A 707 6.97 -8.34 -19.35
N VAL A 708 8.23 -8.77 -19.46
CA VAL A 708 9.20 -8.77 -18.36
C VAL A 708 10.49 -8.09 -18.80
N GLU A 709 11.05 -7.26 -17.92
CA GLU A 709 12.39 -6.69 -18.04
C GLU A 709 13.43 -7.62 -17.39
N ILE A 710 14.46 -7.97 -18.16
CA ILE A 710 15.59 -8.79 -17.74
C ILE A 710 16.92 -8.09 -18.03
N GLY A 711 17.96 -8.48 -17.29
CA GLY A 711 19.33 -8.31 -17.76
C GLY A 711 19.63 -9.39 -18.78
N ALA A 712 20.10 -9.01 -19.97
CA ALA A 712 20.54 -9.94 -20.99
C ALA A 712 21.93 -10.52 -20.68
N ASP A 713 22.26 -11.63 -21.32
CA ASP A 713 23.60 -12.25 -21.32
C ASP A 713 24.74 -11.29 -21.70
N ASN A 714 24.46 -10.33 -22.60
CA ASN A 714 25.35 -9.25 -23.03
C ASN A 714 25.42 -8.05 -22.05
N GLY A 715 24.84 -8.14 -20.86
CA GLY A 715 24.94 -7.12 -19.81
C GLY A 715 24.08 -5.87 -20.00
N ASN A 716 23.19 -5.84 -21.01
CA ASN A 716 22.22 -4.76 -21.22
C ASN A 716 20.83 -5.14 -20.70
N THR A 717 19.99 -4.14 -20.41
CA THR A 717 18.56 -4.37 -20.14
C THR A 717 17.83 -4.75 -21.42
N ALA A 718 16.96 -5.76 -21.37
CA ALA A 718 16.11 -6.18 -22.47
C ALA A 718 14.68 -6.48 -22.01
N LEU A 719 13.71 -6.31 -22.92
CA LEU A 719 12.30 -6.62 -22.71
C LEU A 719 11.89 -7.81 -23.58
N GLY A 720 11.13 -8.75 -23.00
CA GLY A 720 10.56 -9.88 -23.73
C GLY A 720 9.30 -10.42 -23.06
N TRP A 721 8.65 -11.38 -23.70
CA TRP A 721 7.42 -12.00 -23.21
C TRP A 721 7.68 -13.34 -22.51
N ALA A 722 7.11 -13.46 -21.32
CA ALA A 722 7.22 -14.60 -20.43
C ALA A 722 5.86 -15.29 -20.28
N ARG A 723 5.70 -16.45 -20.93
CA ARG A 723 4.54 -17.34 -20.74
C ARG A 723 4.61 -18.03 -19.38
N GLU A 724 3.50 -18.10 -18.65
CA GLU A 724 3.45 -18.70 -17.29
C GLU A 724 3.55 -20.24 -17.25
N LYS A 725 3.35 -20.90 -18.40
CA LYS A 725 3.29 -22.38 -18.55
C LYS A 725 4.04 -22.83 -19.79
N ALA A 726 4.67 -24.01 -19.70
CA ALA A 726 5.39 -24.68 -20.79
C ALA A 726 6.42 -23.77 -21.49
N HIS A 727 7.17 -23.01 -20.68
CA HIS A 727 8.24 -22.12 -21.10
C HIS A 727 9.49 -22.50 -20.30
N ALA A 728 10.56 -22.88 -20.99
CA ALA A 728 11.77 -23.35 -20.31
C ALA A 728 12.34 -22.25 -19.42
N LYS A 729 12.69 -22.59 -18.17
CA LYS A 729 13.24 -21.65 -17.17
C LYS A 729 12.33 -20.47 -16.80
N VAL A 730 11.02 -20.56 -17.07
CA VAL A 730 10.04 -19.56 -16.64
C VAL A 730 8.89 -20.25 -15.91
N ARG A 731 8.59 -19.80 -14.69
CA ARG A 731 7.53 -20.40 -13.86
C ARG A 731 6.90 -19.39 -12.91
N LEU A 732 5.62 -19.59 -12.62
CA LEU A 732 5.00 -19.00 -11.44
C LEU A 732 5.45 -19.79 -10.19
N CYS A 733 5.75 -19.06 -9.12
CA CYS A 733 6.27 -19.58 -7.86
C CYS A 733 5.68 -18.82 -6.67
N SER A 734 5.69 -19.44 -5.49
CA SER A 734 5.28 -18.79 -4.25
C SER A 734 6.46 -18.08 -3.59
N SER A 735 6.19 -17.14 -2.67
CA SER A 735 7.24 -16.59 -1.80
C SER A 735 7.95 -17.69 -0.98
N TRP A 736 7.24 -18.79 -0.71
CA TRP A 736 7.74 -19.97 -0.01
C TRP A 736 8.67 -20.86 -0.86
N ASP A 737 8.77 -20.65 -2.18
CA ASP A 737 9.84 -21.22 -3.01
C ASP A 737 11.22 -20.60 -2.69
N TRP A 738 11.25 -19.44 -2.02
CA TRP A 738 12.44 -18.56 -1.94
C TRP A 738 13.07 -18.35 -3.34
N PRO A 739 12.30 -17.80 -4.31
CA PRO A 739 12.74 -17.72 -5.70
C PRO A 739 13.92 -16.76 -5.87
N GLY A 740 14.95 -17.23 -6.58
CA GLY A 740 16.19 -16.50 -6.81
C GLY A 740 17.06 -16.28 -5.56
N PHE A 741 16.65 -16.73 -4.36
CA PHE A 741 17.46 -16.62 -3.15
C PHE A 741 18.50 -17.75 -3.07
N ASP A 742 19.77 -17.36 -3.09
CA ASP A 742 20.91 -18.28 -3.13
C ASP A 742 21.83 -18.09 -1.93
N ILE A 743 22.02 -19.16 -1.16
CA ILE A 743 22.95 -19.20 -0.02
C ILE A 743 24.41 -19.20 -0.51
N THR A 744 25.25 -18.37 0.09
CA THR A 744 26.72 -18.41 0.00
C THR A 744 27.31 -18.47 1.42
N ARG A 745 28.49 -19.06 1.58
CA ARG A 745 29.24 -19.08 2.83
C ARG A 745 30.59 -18.41 2.58
N GLU A 746 30.91 -17.37 3.32
CA GLU A 746 32.16 -16.61 3.13
C GLU A 746 33.20 -16.96 4.19
N SER A 747 34.48 -16.82 3.84
CA SER A 747 35.63 -17.33 4.62
C SER A 747 36.89 -16.46 4.55
N ALA A 748 36.96 -15.48 3.63
CA ALA A 748 37.99 -14.45 3.67
C ALA A 748 37.84 -13.60 4.94
N SER A 749 38.95 -13.24 5.60
CA SER A 749 38.91 -12.38 6.79
C SER A 749 38.70 -10.90 6.44
N ASN A 750 38.28 -10.09 7.43
CA ASN A 750 38.21 -8.63 7.28
C ASN A 750 39.55 -8.02 6.83
N GLU A 751 40.69 -8.60 7.23
CA GLU A 751 42.03 -8.20 6.77
C GLU A 751 42.24 -8.51 5.28
N GLN A 752 41.89 -9.72 4.84
CA GLN A 752 42.03 -10.12 3.44
C GLN A 752 41.12 -9.27 2.53
N MET A 753 39.88 -9.03 2.95
CA MET A 753 38.94 -8.14 2.25
C MET A 753 39.44 -6.69 2.20
N HIS A 754 40.05 -6.18 3.28
CA HIS A 754 40.63 -4.83 3.27
C HIS A 754 41.82 -4.73 2.32
N ALA A 755 42.74 -5.70 2.36
CA ALA A 755 43.89 -5.77 1.46
C ALA A 755 43.49 -5.92 -0.03
N HIS A 756 42.42 -6.68 -0.31
CA HIS A 756 41.79 -6.72 -1.64
C HIS A 756 41.29 -5.34 -2.07
N GLY A 757 40.57 -4.62 -1.19
CA GLY A 757 40.11 -3.26 -1.46
C GLY A 757 41.25 -2.27 -1.75
N LEU A 758 42.37 -2.37 -1.01
CA LEU A 758 43.56 -1.54 -1.25
C LEU A 758 44.22 -1.82 -2.61
N GLU A 759 44.29 -3.09 -3.03
CA GLU A 759 44.81 -3.48 -4.35
C GLU A 759 43.88 -2.98 -5.49
N VAL A 760 42.57 -3.29 -5.40
CA VAL A 760 41.59 -3.01 -6.47
C VAL A 760 41.35 -1.51 -6.65
N ASN A 761 41.33 -0.72 -5.57
CA ASN A 761 41.19 0.73 -5.68
C ASN A 761 42.51 1.44 -6.07
N GLY A 762 43.65 0.73 -6.09
CA GLY A 762 44.98 1.34 -6.26
C GLY A 762 45.43 2.20 -5.07
N GLU A 763 44.96 1.87 -3.86
CA GLU A 763 45.22 2.61 -2.61
C GLU A 763 46.39 2.01 -1.78
N ALA A 764 46.96 0.88 -2.21
CA ALA A 764 48.12 0.23 -1.58
C ALA A 764 49.40 1.11 -1.59
N GLN A 765 50.20 1.03 -0.52
CA GLN A 765 51.35 1.92 -0.31
C GLN A 765 52.65 1.43 -0.98
N SER A 766 53.65 2.32 -1.06
CA SER A 766 54.94 2.05 -1.71
C SER A 766 55.74 0.95 -0.99
N GLY A 767 55.58 -0.29 -1.43
CA GLY A 767 56.26 -1.48 -0.89
C GLY A 767 55.31 -2.59 -0.46
N GLU A 768 54.02 -2.28 -0.40
CA GLU A 768 52.94 -3.26 -0.24
C GLU A 768 52.66 -3.94 -1.60
N ASN A 769 52.12 -5.15 -1.55
CA ASN A 769 51.69 -5.93 -2.71
C ASN A 769 50.65 -6.92 -2.20
N PHE A 770 49.38 -6.63 -2.42
CA PHE A 770 48.27 -7.43 -1.94
C PHE A 770 47.67 -8.31 -3.04
N LYS A 771 48.22 -8.30 -4.26
CA LYS A 771 47.68 -9.06 -5.41
C LYS A 771 47.40 -10.53 -5.10
N ALA A 772 48.30 -11.24 -4.40
CA ALA A 772 48.06 -12.65 -4.05
C ALA A 772 46.87 -12.82 -3.08
N THR A 773 46.64 -11.85 -2.19
CA THR A 773 45.47 -11.79 -1.30
C THR A 773 44.22 -11.41 -2.07
N ALA A 774 44.31 -10.45 -3.00
CA ALA A 774 43.21 -10.05 -3.86
C ALA A 774 42.75 -11.21 -4.77
N ASP A 775 43.67 -11.92 -5.41
CA ASP A 775 43.40 -13.12 -6.21
C ASP A 775 42.78 -14.26 -5.37
N GLN A 776 43.10 -14.34 -4.06
CA GLN A 776 42.45 -15.28 -3.13
C GLN A 776 41.03 -14.83 -2.76
N VAL A 777 40.82 -13.55 -2.46
CA VAL A 777 39.50 -12.98 -2.13
C VAL A 777 38.56 -13.05 -3.33
N ASP A 778 39.03 -12.73 -4.53
CA ASP A 778 38.30 -12.93 -5.79
C ASP A 778 37.89 -14.39 -6.04
N GLY A 779 38.69 -15.34 -5.53
CA GLY A 779 38.40 -16.76 -5.54
C GLY A 779 37.33 -17.23 -4.54
N SER A 780 36.85 -16.35 -3.66
CA SER A 780 35.84 -16.68 -2.64
C SER A 780 34.42 -16.84 -3.18
N ALA A 781 33.54 -17.49 -2.41
CA ALA A 781 32.17 -17.78 -2.83
C ALA A 781 31.27 -16.54 -2.88
N LEU A 782 31.61 -15.46 -2.16
CA LEU A 782 30.95 -14.17 -2.29
C LEU A 782 31.47 -13.40 -3.51
N PHE A 783 32.78 -13.20 -3.63
CA PHE A 783 33.34 -12.33 -4.66
C PHE A 783 33.24 -12.93 -6.07
N GLN A 784 33.24 -14.26 -6.24
CA GLN A 784 32.89 -14.89 -7.53
C GLN A 784 31.47 -14.51 -8.00
N ARG A 785 30.50 -14.40 -7.08
CA ARG A 785 29.14 -13.96 -7.41
C ARG A 785 29.07 -12.46 -7.64
N LEU A 786 29.73 -11.65 -6.81
CA LEU A 786 29.75 -10.19 -6.96
C LEU A 786 30.41 -9.77 -8.27
N ARG A 787 31.58 -10.33 -8.64
CA ARG A 787 32.25 -10.09 -9.92
C ARG A 787 31.31 -10.34 -11.10
N ARG A 788 30.59 -11.46 -11.11
CA ARG A 788 29.61 -11.78 -12.17
C ARG A 788 28.48 -10.75 -12.32
N VAL A 789 28.16 -10.02 -11.24
CA VAL A 789 27.04 -9.09 -11.12
C VAL A 789 27.50 -7.62 -11.28
N MET A 790 28.78 -7.31 -11.04
CA MET A 790 29.30 -5.94 -10.97
C MET A 790 30.28 -5.60 -12.11
N ASP A 791 31.25 -6.49 -12.36
CA ASP A 791 32.36 -6.35 -13.30
C ASP A 791 31.92 -6.81 -14.71
N LEU A 792 30.88 -6.16 -15.23
CA LEU A 792 30.21 -6.54 -16.49
C LEU A 792 31.04 -6.21 -17.75
N ASP A 793 32.12 -5.44 -17.64
CA ASP A 793 33.02 -5.15 -18.76
C ASP A 793 34.46 -5.68 -18.59
N GLY A 794 34.76 -6.34 -17.46
CA GLY A 794 35.93 -7.18 -17.26
C GLY A 794 37.25 -6.42 -17.08
N LYS A 795 37.23 -5.25 -16.44
CA LYS A 795 38.38 -4.31 -16.40
C LYS A 795 38.76 -3.84 -15.00
N ASP A 796 37.79 -3.39 -14.23
CA ASP A 796 38.05 -2.59 -13.02
C ASP A 796 37.97 -3.44 -11.73
N GLY A 797 37.27 -4.58 -11.77
CA GLY A 797 37.10 -5.47 -10.63
C GLY A 797 36.12 -4.93 -9.56
N VAL A 798 35.74 -5.82 -8.63
CA VAL A 798 34.65 -5.64 -7.66
C VAL A 798 34.85 -4.39 -6.79
N SER A 799 34.34 -3.25 -7.25
CA SER A 799 34.61 -1.94 -6.65
C SER A 799 33.33 -1.28 -6.11
N ARG A 800 33.50 -0.34 -5.17
CA ARG A 800 32.38 0.41 -4.55
C ARG A 800 31.50 1.12 -5.59
N ASP A 801 32.12 1.68 -6.63
CA ASP A 801 31.39 2.49 -7.60
C ASP A 801 30.74 1.60 -8.69
N GLU A 802 31.23 0.38 -8.91
CA GLU A 802 30.44 -0.67 -9.57
C GLU A 802 29.24 -1.12 -8.73
N LEU A 803 29.41 -1.34 -7.41
CA LEU A 803 28.31 -1.80 -6.55
C LEU A 803 27.11 -0.83 -6.60
N ARG A 804 27.40 0.48 -6.67
CA ARG A 804 26.38 1.53 -6.91
C ARG A 804 25.79 1.51 -8.32
N LYS A 805 26.60 1.32 -9.38
CA LYS A 805 26.10 1.12 -10.76
C LYS A 805 25.16 -0.08 -10.82
N ALA A 806 25.48 -1.16 -10.10
CA ALA A 806 24.73 -2.40 -10.05
C ALA A 806 23.41 -2.25 -9.28
N GLN A 807 23.40 -1.64 -8.09
CA GLN A 807 22.16 -1.39 -7.33
C GLN A 807 21.17 -0.46 -8.05
N ARG A 808 21.63 0.34 -9.02
CA ARG A 808 20.78 1.15 -9.90
C ARG A 808 20.21 0.41 -11.11
N ARG A 809 20.53 -0.87 -11.32
CA ARG A 809 19.91 -1.72 -12.36
C ARG A 809 19.01 -2.76 -11.68
N PRO A 810 17.69 -2.82 -11.95
CA PRO A 810 16.74 -3.63 -11.16
C PRO A 810 17.10 -5.11 -11.05
N TRP A 811 17.63 -5.69 -12.12
CA TRP A 811 18.04 -7.10 -12.20
C TRP A 811 19.37 -7.41 -11.47
N LEU A 812 20.33 -6.47 -11.47
CA LEU A 812 21.56 -6.62 -10.68
C LEU A 812 21.29 -6.36 -9.19
N ALA A 813 20.53 -5.33 -8.85
CA ALA A 813 20.11 -5.04 -7.49
C ALA A 813 19.36 -6.23 -6.87
N GLN A 814 18.52 -6.90 -7.66
CA GLN A 814 17.86 -8.15 -7.28
C GLN A 814 18.88 -9.28 -7.08
N ALA A 815 19.82 -9.50 -8.00
CA ALA A 815 20.87 -10.52 -7.86
C ALA A 815 21.74 -10.33 -6.61
N ILE A 816 22.09 -9.08 -6.24
CA ILE A 816 22.82 -8.77 -5.00
C ILE A 816 21.95 -9.03 -3.77
N SER A 817 20.73 -8.49 -3.76
CA SER A 817 19.87 -8.52 -2.57
C SER A 817 19.21 -9.87 -2.31
N HIS A 818 19.20 -10.80 -3.27
CA HIS A 818 18.77 -12.18 -3.07
C HIS A 818 19.92 -13.11 -2.59
N LEU A 819 21.15 -12.62 -2.46
CA LEU A 819 22.22 -13.37 -1.78
C LEU A 819 21.89 -13.51 -0.29
N ILE A 820 21.98 -14.74 0.22
CA ILE A 820 21.96 -15.02 1.67
C ILE A 820 23.39 -15.42 2.06
N VAL A 821 24.07 -14.62 2.88
CA VAL A 821 25.50 -14.84 3.19
C VAL A 821 25.68 -15.30 4.62
N HIS A 822 26.32 -16.46 4.81
CA HIS A 822 26.77 -16.92 6.12
C HIS A 822 28.14 -16.31 6.46
N TYR A 823 28.19 -15.46 7.48
CA TYR A 823 29.41 -14.83 8.00
C TYR A 823 29.21 -14.33 9.44
N GLU A 824 30.27 -13.88 10.10
CA GLU A 824 30.19 -13.30 11.44
C GLU A 824 29.55 -11.89 11.41
N SER A 825 28.58 -11.62 12.28
CA SER A 825 27.98 -10.27 12.37
C SER A 825 29.04 -9.22 12.75
N GLU A 826 28.89 -7.99 12.23
CA GLU A 826 29.78 -6.85 12.48
C GLU A 826 29.84 -6.50 13.98
N TRP A 827 28.72 -6.67 14.69
CA TRP A 827 28.51 -6.21 16.07
C TRP A 827 28.79 -7.25 17.16
N GLY A 828 29.30 -8.42 16.77
CA GLY A 828 29.73 -9.51 17.64
C GLY A 828 31.12 -10.02 17.28
N GLY A 829 31.52 -11.14 17.87
CA GLY A 829 32.83 -11.75 17.63
C GLY A 829 33.99 -11.02 18.34
N SER A 830 35.20 -11.53 18.17
CA SER A 830 36.39 -10.97 18.82
C SER A 830 36.86 -9.66 18.16
N MET A 831 37.47 -8.77 18.95
CA MET A 831 38.20 -7.60 18.44
C MET A 831 39.48 -7.98 17.68
N ASP A 832 39.89 -9.24 17.67
CA ASP A 832 41.01 -9.74 16.86
C ASP A 832 40.80 -9.48 15.36
N LYS A 833 39.57 -9.60 14.83
CA LYS A 833 39.26 -9.36 13.41
C LYS A 833 39.48 -7.91 12.95
N TRP A 834 39.44 -6.98 13.90
CA TRP A 834 39.77 -5.58 13.68
C TRP A 834 41.24 -5.30 13.99
N THR A 835 41.80 -5.92 15.02
CA THR A 835 43.22 -5.79 15.38
C THR A 835 44.15 -6.37 14.31
N ALA A 836 43.67 -7.33 13.49
CA ALA A 836 44.35 -7.80 12.28
C ALA A 836 44.57 -6.71 11.22
N LEU A 837 43.87 -5.56 11.28
CA LEU A 837 44.09 -4.43 10.37
C LEU A 837 45.27 -3.54 10.80
N ASP A 838 45.76 -3.66 12.03
CA ASP A 838 46.84 -2.80 12.57
C ASP A 838 48.12 -2.76 11.72
N PRO A 839 48.60 -3.85 11.07
CA PRO A 839 49.79 -3.80 10.21
C PRO A 839 49.66 -2.87 9.00
N HIS A 840 48.43 -2.62 8.54
CA HIS A 840 48.11 -1.82 7.34
C HIS A 840 47.90 -0.33 7.68
N MET A 841 47.96 0.03 8.97
CA MET A 841 47.64 1.37 9.48
C MET A 841 48.93 2.08 9.92
N GLN A 842 49.35 3.10 9.16
CA GLN A 842 50.65 3.75 9.34
C GLN A 842 50.53 5.25 9.73
N GLY A 843 51.49 5.73 10.55
CA GLY A 843 51.58 7.15 10.92
C GLY A 843 50.35 7.69 11.65
N GLU A 844 49.83 8.85 11.23
CA GLU A 844 48.62 9.46 11.81
C GLU A 844 47.37 8.58 11.65
N LEU A 845 47.33 7.70 10.64
CA LEU A 845 46.24 6.75 10.46
C LEU A 845 46.18 5.72 11.60
N LEU A 846 47.32 5.33 12.20
CA LEU A 846 47.35 4.37 13.30
C LEU A 846 46.74 4.94 14.59
N ALA A 847 46.95 6.24 14.84
CA ALA A 847 46.35 6.93 15.98
C ALA A 847 44.82 7.01 15.81
N ASP A 848 44.36 7.48 14.65
CA ASP A 848 42.93 7.56 14.34
C ASP A 848 42.27 6.17 14.22
N TRP A 849 43.00 5.15 13.77
CA TRP A 849 42.53 3.76 13.76
C TRP A 849 42.33 3.21 15.18
N THR A 850 43.19 3.58 16.14
CA THR A 850 42.99 3.21 17.55
C THR A 850 41.69 3.79 18.09
N ILE A 851 41.35 5.04 17.71
CA ILE A 851 40.10 5.71 18.08
C ILE A 851 38.88 5.07 17.37
N GLU A 852 39.00 4.68 16.10
CA GLU A 852 37.93 3.96 15.40
C GLU A 852 37.75 2.52 15.96
N LYS A 853 38.80 1.85 16.47
CA LYS A 853 38.66 0.60 17.23
C LYS A 853 37.92 0.79 18.57
N GLU A 854 38.18 1.89 19.31
CA GLU A 854 37.38 2.24 20.48
C GLU A 854 35.91 2.51 20.13
N ARG A 855 35.65 3.16 18.99
CA ARG A 855 34.30 3.39 18.47
C ARG A 855 33.60 2.05 18.18
N ILE A 856 34.26 1.16 17.42
CA ILE A 856 33.76 -0.18 17.08
C ILE A 856 33.41 -0.97 18.34
N ASP A 857 34.27 -0.98 19.36
CA ASP A 857 33.99 -1.73 20.59
C ASP A 857 32.80 -1.17 21.39
N ARG A 858 32.57 0.16 21.38
CA ARG A 858 31.35 0.77 21.95
C ARG A 858 30.10 0.45 21.13
N LEU A 859 30.23 0.24 19.82
CA LEU A 859 29.12 -0.13 18.93
C LEU A 859 28.69 -1.59 19.14
N ARG A 860 29.64 -2.52 19.35
CA ARG A 860 29.36 -3.95 19.65
C ARG A 860 28.29 -4.11 20.73
N TRP A 861 27.40 -5.09 20.54
CA TRP A 861 26.27 -5.35 21.44
C TRP A 861 25.94 -6.83 21.62
N TRP A 862 26.42 -7.72 20.73
CA TRP A 862 26.02 -9.13 20.66
C TRP A 862 26.27 -9.87 21.99
N ASP A 863 27.46 -9.70 22.57
CA ASP A 863 27.88 -10.35 23.83
C ASP A 863 26.95 -10.00 25.01
N GLY A 864 26.31 -8.82 24.98
CA GLY A 864 25.36 -8.38 25.99
C GLY A 864 24.00 -9.08 25.90
N VAL A 865 23.63 -9.60 24.73
CA VAL A 865 22.33 -10.22 24.43
C VAL A 865 22.42 -11.74 24.24
N ALA A 866 23.64 -12.29 24.08
CA ALA A 866 23.92 -13.71 23.94
C ALA A 866 23.12 -14.60 24.91
N GLY A 867 22.34 -15.54 24.37
CA GLY A 867 21.50 -16.48 25.13
C GLY A 867 20.24 -15.89 25.79
N LYS A 868 19.98 -14.59 25.69
CA LYS A 868 18.79 -13.93 26.27
C LYS A 868 17.58 -14.11 25.35
N HIS A 869 16.40 -14.44 25.89
CA HIS A 869 15.17 -14.68 25.11
C HIS A 869 15.30 -15.70 23.96
N GLY A 870 16.31 -16.57 24.02
CA GLY A 870 16.65 -17.53 22.95
C GLY A 870 17.46 -16.95 21.78
N PHE A 871 18.10 -15.78 21.97
CA PHE A 871 19.05 -15.20 21.02
C PHE A 871 20.34 -16.04 20.92
N PRO A 872 20.97 -16.19 19.73
CA PRO A 872 22.18 -16.98 19.58
C PRO A 872 23.34 -16.50 20.44
N SER A 873 24.16 -17.44 20.93
CA SER A 873 25.42 -17.13 21.62
C SER A 873 26.61 -17.02 20.66
N ASP A 874 26.47 -17.56 19.45
CA ASP A 874 27.47 -17.52 18.37
C ASP A 874 27.14 -16.35 17.42
N PRO A 875 28.10 -15.45 17.10
CA PRO A 875 27.92 -14.37 16.13
C PRO A 875 27.94 -14.81 14.66
N GLN A 876 28.21 -16.09 14.36
CA GLN A 876 28.00 -16.68 13.03
C GLN A 876 26.51 -16.77 12.70
N ALA A 877 26.06 -16.07 11.66
CA ALA A 877 24.68 -16.03 11.24
C ALA A 877 24.55 -16.05 9.71
N PHE A 878 23.37 -16.43 9.22
CA PHE A 878 22.98 -16.16 7.84
C PHE A 878 22.34 -14.78 7.77
N HIS A 879 22.92 -13.89 6.97
CA HIS A 879 22.46 -12.53 6.74
C HIS A 879 21.59 -12.47 5.48
N LEU A 880 20.57 -11.60 5.49
CA LEU A 880 19.58 -11.44 4.42
C LEU A 880 19.32 -9.96 4.16
N HIS A 881 19.20 -9.55 2.90
CA HIS A 881 18.86 -8.17 2.56
C HIS A 881 17.41 -7.83 3.01
N PRO A 882 17.19 -6.88 3.93
CA PRO A 882 15.87 -6.63 4.53
C PRO A 882 14.78 -6.33 3.50
N ILE A 883 15.10 -5.51 2.50
CA ILE A 883 14.13 -5.12 1.46
C ILE A 883 13.80 -6.29 0.53
N ALA A 884 14.72 -7.24 0.27
CA ALA A 884 14.39 -8.40 -0.56
C ALA A 884 13.48 -9.37 0.20
N LEU A 885 13.72 -9.54 1.51
CA LEU A 885 12.87 -10.34 2.38
C LEU A 885 11.45 -9.76 2.49
N VAL A 886 11.33 -8.43 2.65
CA VAL A 886 10.05 -7.70 2.58
C VAL A 886 9.40 -7.88 1.20
N ASN A 887 10.10 -7.65 0.09
CA ASN A 887 9.57 -7.84 -1.26
C ASN A 887 8.98 -9.25 -1.46
N ASN A 888 9.68 -10.29 -0.97
CA ASN A 888 9.26 -11.68 -1.10
C ASN A 888 7.98 -11.97 -0.29
N PHE A 889 7.91 -11.55 0.98
CA PHE A 889 6.82 -11.96 1.88
C PHE A 889 5.69 -10.95 2.07
N GLN A 890 5.92 -9.64 1.92
CA GLN A 890 4.84 -8.64 1.84
C GLN A 890 3.90 -8.91 0.66
N GLY A 891 4.46 -9.47 -0.43
CA GLY A 891 3.71 -9.97 -1.58
C GLY A 891 2.55 -10.90 -1.20
N GLN A 892 2.61 -11.62 -0.06
CA GLN A 892 1.54 -12.54 0.41
C GLN A 892 0.13 -11.94 0.43
N ARG A 893 -0.04 -10.60 0.53
CA ARG A 893 -1.36 -9.95 0.48
C ARG A 893 -1.83 -9.50 -0.91
N ALA A 894 -0.92 -9.04 -1.78
CA ALA A 894 -1.23 -8.78 -3.19
C ALA A 894 -1.34 -10.08 -4.00
N ALA A 895 -0.68 -11.13 -3.52
CA ALA A 895 -0.56 -12.45 -4.11
C ALA A 895 -1.91 -13.11 -4.36
N SER A 896 -2.68 -13.33 -3.29
CA SER A 896 -3.77 -14.29 -3.31
C SER A 896 -5.04 -13.77 -3.96
N GLY A 897 -5.25 -12.45 -3.98
CA GLY A 897 -6.56 -11.82 -4.14
C GLY A 897 -7.60 -12.35 -3.14
N ALA A 898 -7.17 -13.08 -2.10
CA ALA A 898 -8.02 -13.95 -1.32
C ALA A 898 -8.33 -13.34 0.04
N LEU A 899 -9.56 -12.87 0.19
CA LEU A 899 -10.18 -12.62 1.47
C LEU A 899 -10.22 -13.95 2.24
N VAL A 900 -9.44 -14.09 3.31
CA VAL A 900 -9.43 -15.29 4.15
C VAL A 900 -10.27 -15.04 5.40
N CYS A 901 -11.20 -15.94 5.69
CA CYS A 901 -12.07 -15.81 6.85
C CYS A 901 -11.29 -15.93 8.16
N LYS A 902 -11.21 -14.84 8.94
CA LYS A 902 -10.50 -14.80 10.23
C LYS A 902 -11.07 -15.72 11.32
N THR A 903 -12.25 -16.30 11.08
CA THR A 903 -12.93 -17.23 12.01
C THR A 903 -12.68 -18.71 11.68
N CYS A 904 -12.45 -19.09 10.41
CA CYS A 904 -12.30 -20.51 10.02
C CYS A 904 -11.20 -20.82 9.01
N GLY A 905 -10.45 -19.81 8.53
CA GLY A 905 -9.35 -19.99 7.57
C GLY A 905 -9.77 -20.28 6.13
N ALA A 906 -11.08 -20.35 5.82
CA ALA A 906 -11.57 -20.53 4.47
C ALA A 906 -11.27 -19.32 3.57
N ASN A 907 -10.85 -19.54 2.32
CA ASN A 907 -10.87 -18.51 1.29
C ASN A 907 -12.33 -18.17 0.95
N ILE A 908 -12.68 -16.90 1.07
CA ILE A 908 -14.03 -16.34 0.88
C ILE A 908 -14.05 -15.15 -0.11
N THR A 909 -13.02 -15.00 -0.95
CA THR A 909 -13.10 -14.10 -2.11
C THR A 909 -14.23 -14.55 -3.02
N LEU A 910 -15.07 -13.60 -3.45
CA LEU A 910 -16.26 -13.87 -4.23
C LEU A 910 -15.86 -14.30 -5.64
N THR A 911 -16.47 -15.38 -6.15
CA THR A 911 -16.19 -15.89 -7.50
C THR A 911 -17.37 -15.63 -8.43
N GLU A 912 -17.14 -15.56 -9.75
CA GLU A 912 -18.23 -15.46 -10.72
C GLU A 912 -19.20 -16.65 -10.59
N LYS A 913 -18.67 -17.85 -10.30
CA LYS A 913 -19.45 -19.08 -10.04
C LYS A 913 -20.36 -18.96 -8.83
N PHE A 914 -19.91 -18.32 -7.74
CA PHE A 914 -20.76 -18.02 -6.59
C PHE A 914 -21.82 -16.96 -6.92
N LEU A 915 -21.40 -15.84 -7.52
CA LEU A 915 -22.29 -14.72 -7.80
C LEU A 915 -23.38 -15.10 -8.82
N ASN A 916 -23.05 -15.86 -9.87
CA ASN A 916 -24.02 -16.39 -10.83
C ASN A 916 -25.04 -17.38 -10.23
N GLN A 917 -24.85 -17.89 -9.00
CA GLN A 917 -25.85 -18.69 -8.28
C GLN A 917 -26.78 -17.85 -7.40
N ILE A 918 -26.37 -16.64 -6.98
CA ILE A 918 -27.19 -15.77 -6.10
C ILE A 918 -27.80 -14.55 -6.82
N CYS A 919 -27.28 -14.20 -8.00
CA CYS A 919 -27.74 -13.16 -8.90
C CYS A 919 -28.72 -13.69 -9.95
N GLY A 920 -29.62 -12.83 -10.45
CA GLY A 920 -30.45 -13.13 -11.63
C GLY A 920 -29.72 -12.84 -12.94
N ALA A 921 -30.16 -13.43 -14.05
CA ALA A 921 -29.57 -13.23 -15.38
C ALA A 921 -29.66 -11.77 -15.92
N SER A 922 -30.39 -10.89 -15.23
CA SER A 922 -30.53 -9.46 -15.52
C SER A 922 -29.58 -8.56 -14.71
N VAL A 923 -28.70 -9.13 -13.89
CA VAL A 923 -27.68 -8.38 -13.13
C VAL A 923 -26.53 -7.98 -14.06
N ASN A 924 -26.03 -6.75 -13.94
CA ASN A 924 -24.93 -6.29 -14.79
C ASN A 924 -23.63 -7.06 -14.47
N LYS A 925 -22.93 -7.54 -15.51
CA LYS A 925 -21.63 -8.21 -15.39
C LYS A 925 -20.54 -7.28 -14.86
N ASP A 926 -20.58 -5.99 -15.19
CA ASP A 926 -19.60 -5.02 -14.68
C ASP A 926 -19.71 -4.87 -13.16
N PHE A 927 -20.92 -5.00 -12.61
CA PHE A 927 -21.15 -5.05 -11.16
C PHE A 927 -20.64 -6.35 -10.55
N ILE A 928 -20.84 -7.50 -11.21
CA ILE A 928 -20.30 -8.80 -10.76
C ILE A 928 -18.76 -8.73 -10.70
N ALA A 929 -18.11 -8.19 -11.73
CA ALA A 929 -16.66 -7.98 -11.74
C ALA A 929 -16.21 -7.02 -10.62
N ALA A 930 -16.87 -5.86 -10.47
CA ALA A 930 -16.55 -4.92 -9.39
C ALA A 930 -16.74 -5.51 -7.98
N LEU A 931 -17.72 -6.39 -7.78
CA LEU A 931 -17.96 -7.07 -6.50
C LEU A 931 -16.94 -8.17 -6.21
N ILE A 932 -16.45 -8.87 -7.24
CA ILE A 932 -15.29 -9.78 -7.12
C ILE A 932 -14.09 -8.95 -6.66
N THR A 933 -13.67 -7.93 -7.44
CA THR A 933 -12.49 -7.10 -7.13
C THR A 933 -12.61 -6.37 -5.78
N ALA A 934 -13.80 -5.93 -5.38
CA ALA A 934 -14.00 -5.36 -4.05
C ALA A 934 -13.78 -6.39 -2.92
N SER A 935 -14.12 -7.67 -3.13
CA SER A 935 -13.79 -8.73 -2.16
C SER A 935 -12.28 -9.01 -2.09
N GLU A 936 -11.58 -8.90 -3.23
CA GLU A 936 -10.11 -9.05 -3.32
C GLU A 936 -9.34 -7.87 -2.68
N THR A 937 -9.88 -6.65 -2.74
CA THR A 937 -9.13 -5.40 -2.45
C THR A 937 -9.70 -4.51 -1.35
N GLN A 938 -11.02 -4.52 -1.09
CA GLN A 938 -11.69 -3.57 -0.20
C GLN A 938 -12.34 -4.22 1.04
N PHE A 939 -12.75 -5.48 0.97
CA PHE A 939 -13.52 -6.10 2.07
C PHE A 939 -12.72 -6.14 3.39
N GLU A 940 -11.43 -6.48 3.36
CA GLU A 940 -10.59 -6.45 4.58
C GLU A 940 -10.34 -5.01 5.09
N LYS A 941 -10.14 -4.03 4.20
CA LYS A 941 -9.97 -2.59 4.54
C LYS A 941 -11.10 -2.07 5.44
N TYR A 942 -12.32 -2.58 5.24
CA TYR A 942 -13.53 -2.19 5.97
C TYR A 942 -13.99 -3.19 7.04
N GLY A 943 -13.20 -4.22 7.34
CA GLY A 943 -13.52 -5.21 8.39
C GLY A 943 -14.67 -6.16 8.02
N VAL A 944 -14.78 -6.52 6.74
CA VAL A 944 -15.68 -7.56 6.20
C VAL A 944 -14.84 -8.80 5.87
N ASP A 945 -14.27 -9.42 6.90
CA ASP A 945 -13.23 -10.46 6.84
C ASP A 945 -13.67 -11.82 7.44
N THR A 946 -14.98 -12.03 7.60
CA THR A 946 -15.56 -13.32 8.00
C THR A 946 -16.71 -13.79 7.12
N CYS A 947 -16.93 -15.10 7.07
CA CYS A 947 -18.07 -15.72 6.39
C CYS A 947 -19.42 -15.13 6.84
N SER A 948 -19.57 -14.82 8.13
CA SER A 948 -20.82 -14.27 8.66
C SER A 948 -21.07 -12.85 8.14
N GLN A 949 -20.05 -11.99 8.20
CA GLN A 949 -20.13 -10.62 7.69
C GLN A 949 -20.45 -10.59 6.19
N VAL A 950 -19.78 -11.41 5.37
CA VAL A 950 -20.03 -11.48 3.92
C VAL A 950 -21.45 -11.99 3.64
N LYS A 951 -21.89 -13.09 4.28
CA LYS A 951 -23.26 -13.61 4.15
C LYS A 951 -24.32 -12.56 4.53
N HIS A 952 -24.10 -11.82 5.61
CA HIS A 952 -24.99 -10.75 6.04
C HIS A 952 -24.97 -9.54 5.09
N LEU A 953 -23.80 -9.05 4.67
CA LEU A 953 -23.67 -7.91 3.74
C LEU A 953 -24.39 -8.19 2.41
N LEU A 954 -24.16 -9.37 1.81
CA LEU A 954 -24.81 -9.77 0.57
C LEU A 954 -26.33 -9.89 0.72
N ALA A 955 -26.83 -10.42 1.85
CA ALA A 955 -28.27 -10.53 2.10
C ALA A 955 -28.97 -9.17 2.30
N GLN A 956 -28.29 -8.20 2.93
CA GLN A 956 -28.76 -6.82 3.05
C GLN A 956 -28.78 -6.14 1.67
N ALA A 957 -27.64 -6.17 0.97
CA ALA A 957 -27.50 -5.55 -0.35
C ALA A 957 -28.45 -6.14 -1.40
N LYS A 958 -28.68 -7.46 -1.41
CA LYS A 958 -29.66 -8.14 -2.29
C LYS A 958 -31.08 -7.62 -2.07
N LYS A 959 -31.42 -7.14 -0.87
CA LYS A 959 -32.71 -6.49 -0.62
C LYS A 959 -32.75 -5.06 -1.17
N GLU A 960 -31.82 -4.20 -0.78
CA GLU A 960 -31.88 -2.78 -1.16
C GLU A 960 -31.82 -2.62 -2.69
N THR A 961 -30.90 -3.33 -3.33
CA THR A 961 -30.70 -3.30 -4.79
C THR A 961 -31.76 -4.07 -5.60
N GLY A 962 -32.82 -4.57 -4.97
CA GLY A 962 -33.89 -5.31 -5.63
C GLY A 962 -33.47 -6.64 -6.28
N GLY A 963 -32.36 -7.24 -5.83
CA GLY A 963 -31.72 -8.39 -6.46
C GLY A 963 -30.50 -8.04 -7.32
N PHE A 964 -29.74 -7.00 -6.93
CA PHE A 964 -28.56 -6.46 -7.64
C PHE A 964 -28.85 -5.83 -9.01
N VAL A 965 -30.05 -5.28 -9.19
CA VAL A 965 -30.51 -4.64 -10.45
C VAL A 965 -30.79 -3.14 -10.34
N ALA A 966 -30.98 -2.60 -9.14
CA ALA A 966 -31.39 -1.21 -8.92
C ALA A 966 -30.56 -0.50 -7.83
N PHE A 967 -29.50 0.20 -8.25
CA PHE A 967 -28.60 0.96 -7.36
C PHE A 967 -29.13 2.35 -6.97
N ARG A 968 -30.45 2.54 -7.09
CA ARG A 968 -31.22 3.76 -6.77
C ARG A 968 -32.59 3.37 -6.25
N GLU A 969 -33.04 4.04 -5.19
CA GLU A 969 -34.40 3.94 -4.66
C GLU A 969 -35.43 4.58 -5.61
N SER A 970 -36.45 3.81 -5.97
CA SER A 970 -37.62 4.30 -6.73
C SER A 970 -38.64 4.92 -5.77
N LEU A 971 -38.88 6.22 -5.94
CA LEU A 971 -39.83 7.03 -5.19
C LEU A 971 -41.05 7.40 -6.04
N ASN A 972 -41.35 6.60 -7.08
CA ASN A 972 -42.47 6.82 -7.99
C ASN A 972 -43.82 6.37 -7.39
N TYR A 973 -44.35 7.16 -6.45
CA TYR A 973 -45.64 6.93 -5.81
C TYR A 973 -46.82 7.28 -6.74
N SER A 974 -47.13 6.40 -7.70
CA SER A 974 -48.19 6.68 -8.70
C SER A 974 -49.60 6.82 -8.11
N SER A 975 -50.41 7.69 -8.74
CA SER A 975 -51.81 7.97 -8.39
C SER A 975 -52.76 6.77 -8.46
N ARG A 976 -52.34 5.66 -9.10
CA ARG A 976 -53.09 4.39 -9.11
C ARG A 976 -53.09 3.70 -7.73
N THR A 977 -52.10 3.98 -6.90
CA THR A 977 -51.85 3.26 -5.63
C THR A 977 -51.90 4.22 -4.44
N TYR A 978 -51.32 5.40 -4.59
CA TYR A 978 -51.23 6.44 -3.57
C TYR A 978 -52.15 7.62 -3.90
N THR A 979 -52.72 8.21 -2.86
CA THR A 979 -53.26 9.58 -2.89
C THR A 979 -52.37 10.45 -2.02
N ALA A 980 -52.44 11.78 -2.17
CA ALA A 980 -51.70 12.73 -1.33
C ALA A 980 -51.85 12.45 0.17
N VAL A 981 -53.03 12.02 0.63
CA VAL A 981 -53.27 11.65 2.04
C VAL A 981 -52.49 10.40 2.45
N LYS A 982 -52.42 9.37 1.59
CA LYS A 982 -51.61 8.16 1.85
C LYS A 982 -50.12 8.50 1.85
N LEU A 983 -49.67 9.27 0.86
CA LEU A 983 -48.27 9.65 0.70
C LEU A 983 -47.78 10.54 1.84
N TYR A 984 -48.58 11.53 2.25
CA TYR A 984 -48.29 12.37 3.41
C TYR A 984 -48.22 11.57 4.72
N ARG A 985 -49.07 10.54 4.89
CA ARG A 985 -49.02 9.64 6.06
C ARG A 985 -47.83 8.68 6.05
N LEU A 986 -47.26 8.37 4.88
CA LEU A 986 -46.08 7.50 4.75
C LEU A 986 -44.81 8.21 5.25
N ALA A 987 -44.60 9.48 4.88
CA ALA A 987 -43.37 10.22 5.20
C ALA A 987 -43.63 11.67 5.69
N PRO A 988 -44.49 11.89 6.72
CA PRO A 988 -44.90 13.24 7.13
C PRO A 988 -43.72 14.10 7.56
N THR A 989 -42.73 13.51 8.23
CA THR A 989 -41.52 14.23 8.70
C THR A 989 -40.68 14.75 7.53
N ALA A 990 -40.43 13.93 6.50
CA ALA A 990 -39.63 14.30 5.35
C ALA A 990 -40.36 15.32 4.45
N ILE A 991 -41.65 15.10 4.18
CA ILE A 991 -42.47 16.03 3.38
C ILE A 991 -42.60 17.40 4.09
N ASN A 992 -42.78 17.43 5.41
CA ASN A 992 -42.79 18.68 6.19
C ASN A 992 -41.38 19.30 6.34
N ALA A 993 -40.29 18.53 6.24
CA ALA A 993 -38.94 19.08 6.13
C ALA A 993 -38.72 19.75 4.77
N GLY A 994 -39.18 19.13 3.67
CA GLY A 994 -39.18 19.72 2.33
C GLY A 994 -39.92 21.05 2.25
N PHE A 995 -41.13 21.14 2.81
CA PHE A 995 -41.87 22.40 2.87
C PHE A 995 -41.11 23.51 3.60
N ARG A 996 -40.56 23.23 4.79
CA ARG A 996 -39.76 24.18 5.57
C ARG A 996 -38.49 24.61 4.83
N ARG A 997 -37.76 23.67 4.22
CA ARG A 997 -36.53 23.94 3.45
C ARG A 997 -36.80 24.79 2.20
N ARG A 998 -37.96 24.62 1.55
CA ARG A 998 -38.36 25.35 0.33
C ARG A 998 -39.17 26.64 0.63
N GLY A 999 -39.40 26.99 1.89
CA GLY A 999 -40.20 28.17 2.28
C GLY A 999 -41.70 28.06 1.94
N ILE A 1000 -42.20 26.87 1.62
CA ILE A 1000 -43.58 26.65 1.18
C ILE A 1000 -44.50 26.62 2.41
N THR A 1001 -45.57 27.42 2.37
CA THR A 1001 -46.58 27.50 3.41
C THR A 1001 -47.99 27.41 2.81
N PHE A 1002 -48.94 26.91 3.61
CA PHE A 1002 -50.33 26.71 3.22
C PHE A 1002 -51.25 27.30 4.29
N ARG A 1003 -52.44 27.76 3.90
CA ARG A 1003 -53.49 28.27 4.78
C ARG A 1003 -54.43 27.16 5.23
N THR A 1004 -54.55 26.07 4.47
CA THR A 1004 -55.35 24.89 4.81
C THR A 1004 -54.62 23.57 4.50
N ASP A 1005 -54.99 22.49 5.19
CA ASP A 1005 -54.52 21.15 4.84
C ASP A 1005 -55.00 20.69 3.44
N GLN A 1006 -56.08 21.25 2.92
CA GLN A 1006 -56.57 20.93 1.57
C GLN A 1006 -55.64 21.49 0.48
N GLU A 1007 -55.18 22.74 0.62
CA GLU A 1007 -54.15 23.32 -0.27
C GLU A 1007 -52.86 22.49 -0.23
N LYS A 1008 -52.44 22.08 0.98
CA LYS A 1008 -51.25 21.25 1.21
C LYS A 1008 -51.36 19.88 0.53
N LEU A 1009 -52.52 19.23 0.65
CA LEU A 1009 -52.76 17.92 0.04
C LEU A 1009 -52.86 18.02 -1.48
N GLN A 1010 -53.49 19.07 -2.02
CA GLN A 1010 -53.52 19.31 -3.46
C GLN A 1010 -52.10 19.51 -4.00
N TRP A 1011 -51.26 20.31 -3.33
CA TRP A 1011 -49.86 20.48 -3.74
C TRP A 1011 -49.08 19.16 -3.75
N ILE A 1012 -49.32 18.26 -2.79
CA ILE A 1012 -48.69 16.93 -2.76
C ILE A 1012 -49.17 16.06 -3.93
N GLU A 1013 -50.44 16.12 -4.31
CA GLU A 1013 -50.97 15.44 -5.49
C GLU A 1013 -50.34 15.99 -6.78
N ASP A 1014 -50.27 17.32 -6.91
CA ASP A 1014 -49.78 18.00 -8.12
C ASP A 1014 -48.26 17.90 -8.32
N ASN A 1015 -47.47 17.81 -7.24
CA ASN A 1015 -46.01 17.94 -7.28
C ASN A 1015 -45.26 16.66 -6.90
N LEU A 1016 -45.84 15.77 -6.08
CA LEU A 1016 -45.12 14.62 -5.49
C LEU A 1016 -45.68 13.25 -5.91
N ILE A 1017 -46.99 13.13 -6.19
CA ILE A 1017 -47.59 11.89 -6.70
C ILE A 1017 -47.13 11.67 -8.15
N GLY A 1018 -46.65 10.46 -8.46
CA GLY A 1018 -46.12 10.10 -9.80
C GLY A 1018 -44.83 10.80 -10.22
N ASN A 1019 -44.26 11.69 -9.41
CA ASN A 1019 -43.10 12.52 -9.74
C ASN A 1019 -41.86 12.09 -8.93
N ASP A 1020 -41.17 11.05 -9.40
CA ASP A 1020 -39.98 10.50 -8.72
C ASP A 1020 -38.84 11.53 -8.49
N PRO A 1021 -38.46 12.40 -9.46
CA PRO A 1021 -37.49 13.45 -9.21
C PRO A 1021 -37.98 14.49 -8.19
N GLY A 1022 -39.24 14.96 -8.34
CA GLY A 1022 -39.81 15.95 -7.44
C GLY A 1022 -39.98 15.45 -6.00
N TYR A 1023 -40.35 14.18 -5.82
CA TYR A 1023 -40.41 13.55 -4.50
C TYR A 1023 -39.04 13.46 -3.85
N GLY A 1024 -38.02 13.02 -4.61
CA GLY A 1024 -36.63 12.96 -4.17
C GLY A 1024 -36.11 14.32 -3.73
N GLU A 1025 -36.14 15.32 -4.63
CA GLU A 1025 -35.68 16.67 -4.34
C GLU A 1025 -36.42 17.27 -3.13
N HIS A 1026 -37.74 17.08 -3.04
CA HIS A 1026 -38.53 17.60 -1.92
C HIS A 1026 -38.16 16.96 -0.58
N CYS A 1027 -38.15 15.63 -0.50
CA CYS A 1027 -37.95 14.91 0.76
C CYS A 1027 -36.48 14.79 1.18
N PHE A 1028 -35.56 14.66 0.21
CA PHE A 1028 -34.15 14.33 0.44
C PHE A 1028 -33.14 15.36 -0.08
N GLY A 1029 -33.56 16.42 -0.79
CA GLY A 1029 -32.66 17.47 -1.25
C GLY A 1029 -32.05 18.32 -0.14
N ASN A 1030 -30.90 18.96 -0.43
CA ASN A 1030 -30.18 19.83 0.50
C ASN A 1030 -29.97 21.24 -0.08
N ALA A 1031 -29.77 22.25 0.79
CA ALA A 1031 -29.50 23.62 0.36
C ALA A 1031 -28.06 23.84 -0.15
N ALA A 1032 -27.10 22.99 0.26
CA ALA A 1032 -25.71 23.06 -0.21
C ALA A 1032 -25.57 22.71 -1.70
N HIS A 1033 -26.43 21.84 -2.23
CA HIS A 1033 -26.39 21.37 -3.62
C HIS A 1033 -27.82 21.39 -4.21
N PRO A 1034 -28.30 22.57 -4.68
CA PRO A 1034 -29.63 22.70 -5.27
C PRO A 1034 -29.84 21.77 -6.47
N GLY A 1035 -31.04 21.20 -6.61
CA GLY A 1035 -31.36 20.23 -7.65
C GLY A 1035 -30.79 18.82 -7.46
N LYS A 1036 -29.99 18.57 -6.41
CA LYS A 1036 -29.57 17.22 -5.98
C LYS A 1036 -30.51 16.66 -4.92
N ASP A 1037 -30.64 15.34 -4.89
CA ASP A 1037 -31.32 14.61 -3.81
C ASP A 1037 -30.48 13.46 -3.27
N TYR A 1038 -30.68 13.12 -1.99
CA TYR A 1038 -29.93 12.11 -1.25
C TYR A 1038 -30.84 10.97 -0.77
N ARG A 1039 -31.69 10.45 -1.68
CA ARG A 1039 -32.41 9.18 -1.51
C ARG A 1039 -31.44 7.98 -1.41
N GLY A 1040 -31.96 6.77 -1.21
CA GLY A 1040 -31.17 5.55 -1.26
C GLY A 1040 -30.44 5.34 -2.60
N ARG A 1041 -29.10 5.19 -2.57
CA ARG A 1041 -28.29 4.73 -3.73
C ARG A 1041 -27.11 3.82 -3.33
N GLY A 1042 -26.51 3.17 -4.31
CA GLY A 1042 -25.36 2.29 -4.10
C GLY A 1042 -25.75 0.92 -3.53
N PHE A 1043 -24.77 0.15 -3.06
CA PHE A 1043 -24.92 -1.28 -2.77
C PHE A 1043 -25.83 -1.59 -1.56
N ILE A 1044 -26.01 -0.64 -0.62
CA ILE A 1044 -26.97 -0.75 0.51
C ILE A 1044 -27.91 0.46 0.63
N HIS A 1045 -28.14 1.21 -0.45
CA HIS A 1045 -29.04 2.38 -0.47
C HIS A 1045 -28.70 3.45 0.59
N LEU A 1046 -27.47 3.96 0.54
CA LEU A 1046 -27.00 5.10 1.35
C LEU A 1046 -27.97 6.28 1.20
N THR A 1047 -28.41 6.86 2.32
CA THR A 1047 -29.53 7.83 2.38
C THR A 1047 -29.21 9.01 3.31
N HIS A 1048 -29.76 10.19 2.98
CA HIS A 1048 -29.58 11.51 3.61
C HIS A 1048 -28.21 12.19 3.38
N TYR A 1049 -28.24 13.49 3.09
CA TYR A 1049 -27.04 14.31 2.82
C TYR A 1049 -25.94 14.19 3.88
N SER A 1050 -26.31 14.14 5.16
CA SER A 1050 -25.36 13.97 6.27
C SER A 1050 -24.53 12.68 6.16
N THR A 1051 -25.14 11.62 5.63
CA THR A 1051 -24.51 10.30 5.47
C THR A 1051 -23.64 10.26 4.21
N TYR A 1052 -24.13 10.81 3.09
CA TYR A 1052 -23.33 11.01 1.88
C TYR A 1052 -22.11 11.89 2.15
N LYS A 1053 -22.27 12.98 2.91
CA LYS A 1053 -21.18 13.90 3.26
C LYS A 1053 -20.14 13.24 4.16
N LYS A 1054 -20.55 12.52 5.21
CA LYS A 1054 -19.66 11.68 6.02
C LYS A 1054 -18.88 10.66 5.18
N CYS A 1055 -19.56 9.98 4.25
CA CYS A 1055 -18.93 9.00 3.38
C CYS A 1055 -17.92 9.66 2.44
N ALA A 1056 -18.27 10.79 1.82
CA ALA A 1056 -17.35 11.58 0.98
C ALA A 1056 -16.11 12.02 1.76
N ASP A 1057 -16.29 12.57 2.96
CA ASP A 1057 -15.21 13.01 3.84
C ASP A 1057 -14.28 11.88 4.33
N ALA A 1058 -14.74 10.63 4.28
CA ALA A 1058 -14.01 9.45 4.76
C ALA A 1058 -13.53 8.49 3.65
N THR A 1059 -13.87 8.75 2.38
CA THR A 1059 -13.51 7.90 1.23
C THR A 1059 -12.95 8.68 0.04
N GLY A 1060 -12.99 10.02 0.06
CA GLY A 1060 -12.62 10.87 -1.07
C GLY A 1060 -13.64 10.88 -2.22
N LEU A 1061 -14.66 10.00 -2.19
CA LEU A 1061 -15.70 9.93 -3.20
C LEU A 1061 -16.54 11.22 -3.21
N ALA A 1062 -16.60 11.92 -4.35
CA ALA A 1062 -17.35 13.18 -4.51
C ALA A 1062 -18.90 13.00 -4.56
N ILE A 1063 -19.43 12.08 -3.75
CA ILE A 1063 -20.85 11.68 -3.74
C ILE A 1063 -21.74 12.64 -2.95
N ASP A 1064 -21.17 13.56 -2.18
CA ASP A 1064 -21.91 14.65 -1.54
C ASP A 1064 -22.38 15.69 -2.57
N SER A 1065 -21.59 15.91 -3.63
CA SER A 1065 -21.83 16.86 -4.72
C SER A 1065 -22.36 16.16 -5.99
N ASN A 1066 -22.05 14.87 -6.16
CA ASN A 1066 -22.51 14.02 -7.27
C ASN A 1066 -23.12 12.69 -6.78
N PRO A 1067 -24.27 12.71 -6.06
CA PRO A 1067 -24.82 11.51 -5.40
C PRO A 1067 -25.22 10.40 -6.39
N GLU A 1068 -25.66 10.75 -7.59
CA GLU A 1068 -25.97 9.80 -8.66
C GLU A 1068 -24.76 9.01 -9.20
N MET A 1069 -23.52 9.34 -8.81
CA MET A 1069 -22.35 8.47 -9.03
C MET A 1069 -22.59 7.05 -8.48
N LEU A 1070 -23.31 6.92 -7.36
CA LEU A 1070 -23.63 5.64 -6.74
C LEU A 1070 -24.67 4.80 -7.51
N GLU A 1071 -25.25 5.32 -8.60
CA GLU A 1071 -26.19 4.57 -9.46
C GLU A 1071 -25.47 3.72 -10.53
N SER A 1072 -24.25 4.09 -10.92
CA SER A 1072 -23.54 3.53 -12.08
C SER A 1072 -22.05 3.23 -11.86
N ASN A 1073 -21.36 3.92 -10.94
CA ASN A 1073 -20.00 3.57 -10.55
C ASN A 1073 -20.05 2.46 -9.49
N TYR A 1074 -19.97 1.19 -9.93
CA TYR A 1074 -20.09 0.04 -9.03
C TYR A 1074 -19.01 -0.03 -7.93
N PRO A 1075 -17.71 0.26 -8.19
CA PRO A 1075 -16.71 0.41 -7.13
C PRO A 1075 -17.13 1.42 -6.05
N ALA A 1076 -17.54 2.64 -6.42
CA ALA A 1076 -18.02 3.64 -5.46
C ALA A 1076 -19.31 3.21 -4.74
N ALA A 1077 -20.22 2.52 -5.44
CA ALA A 1077 -21.43 1.94 -4.86
C ALA A 1077 -21.15 0.87 -3.79
N ILE A 1078 -20.07 0.09 -3.96
CA ILE A 1078 -19.65 -0.95 -3.01
C ILE A 1078 -18.84 -0.32 -1.86
N GLU A 1079 -17.86 0.54 -2.16
CA GLU A 1079 -17.01 1.17 -1.15
C GLU A 1079 -17.80 2.04 -0.16
N SER A 1080 -18.81 2.78 -0.64
CA SER A 1080 -19.71 3.55 0.23
C SER A 1080 -20.55 2.68 1.17
N ALA A 1081 -20.87 1.44 0.77
CA ALA A 1081 -21.54 0.47 1.62
C ALA A 1081 -20.60 -0.18 2.65
N LEU A 1082 -19.36 -0.49 2.25
CA LEU A 1082 -18.31 -1.00 3.11
C LEU A 1082 -17.89 0.04 4.16
N TRP A 1083 -17.77 1.32 3.78
CA TRP A 1083 -17.58 2.43 4.70
C TRP A 1083 -18.72 2.51 5.73
N PHE A 1084 -19.99 2.48 5.28
CA PHE A 1084 -21.13 2.57 6.19
C PHE A 1084 -21.19 1.39 7.17
N TRP A 1085 -20.80 0.19 6.71
CA TRP A 1085 -20.68 -1.01 7.54
C TRP A 1085 -19.64 -0.86 8.66
N GLN A 1086 -18.55 -0.13 8.39
CA GLN A 1086 -17.50 0.22 9.35
C GLN A 1086 -17.95 1.36 10.30
N ASP A 1087 -18.44 2.51 9.78
CA ASP A 1087 -18.91 3.68 10.58
C ASP A 1087 -20.00 3.26 11.59
N ASN A 1088 -20.86 2.31 11.22
CA ASN A 1088 -21.95 1.80 12.07
C ASN A 1088 -21.57 0.51 12.84
N SER A 1089 -20.30 0.08 12.81
CA SER A 1089 -19.78 -1.09 13.55
C SER A 1089 -20.52 -2.42 13.29
N ILE A 1090 -21.14 -2.56 12.12
CA ILE A 1090 -22.02 -3.69 11.77
C ILE A 1090 -21.22 -5.01 11.71
N ALA A 1091 -19.93 -4.91 11.40
CA ALA A 1091 -18.95 -6.00 11.44
C ALA A 1091 -18.93 -6.78 12.78
N ALA A 1092 -19.15 -6.09 13.91
CA ALA A 1092 -19.22 -6.72 15.24
C ALA A 1092 -20.59 -7.38 15.48
N ILE A 1093 -21.68 -6.76 15.01
CA ILE A 1093 -23.04 -7.28 15.14
C ILE A 1093 -23.18 -8.61 14.36
N ALA A 1094 -22.67 -8.67 13.14
CA ALA A 1094 -22.71 -9.86 12.29
C ALA A 1094 -21.88 -11.04 12.83
N ASN A 1095 -20.90 -10.77 13.70
CA ASN A 1095 -20.05 -11.78 14.35
C ASN A 1095 -20.43 -12.07 15.81
N SER A 1096 -21.47 -11.45 16.36
CA SER A 1096 -21.90 -11.72 17.75
C SER A 1096 -22.37 -13.16 17.89
N THR A 1097 -21.79 -13.90 18.83
CA THR A 1097 -22.21 -15.27 19.18
C THR A 1097 -23.45 -15.33 20.07
N ASP A 1098 -23.92 -14.17 20.55
CA ASP A 1098 -25.16 -14.04 21.34
C ASP A 1098 -26.42 -13.95 20.44
N LEU A 1099 -26.24 -13.91 19.12
CA LEU A 1099 -27.27 -13.72 18.11
C LEU A 1099 -27.15 -14.76 17.00
N SER A 1100 -28.23 -15.48 16.70
CA SER A 1100 -28.27 -16.51 15.66
C SER A 1100 -29.41 -16.30 14.66
N GLY A 1101 -29.34 -16.99 13.52
CA GLY A 1101 -30.43 -17.08 12.55
C GLY A 1101 -31.01 -15.73 12.12
N ASP A 1102 -32.30 -15.52 12.41
CA ASP A 1102 -33.07 -14.33 12.04
C ASP A 1102 -32.93 -13.17 13.03
N ASP A 1103 -32.52 -13.40 14.27
CA ASP A 1103 -32.25 -12.35 15.25
C ASP A 1103 -30.93 -11.62 14.92
N ALA A 1104 -29.91 -12.36 14.46
CA ALA A 1104 -28.69 -11.77 13.89
C ALA A 1104 -29.00 -10.89 12.67
N VAL A 1105 -29.85 -11.38 11.74
CA VAL A 1105 -30.30 -10.57 10.58
C VAL A 1105 -31.08 -9.34 11.04
N THR A 1106 -31.93 -9.46 12.05
CA THR A 1106 -32.69 -8.34 12.62
C THR A 1106 -31.78 -7.30 13.26
N ALA A 1107 -30.74 -7.72 13.99
CA ALA A 1107 -29.75 -6.83 14.60
C ALA A 1107 -28.92 -6.09 13.53
N VAL A 1108 -28.42 -6.79 12.51
CA VAL A 1108 -27.72 -6.20 11.36
C VAL A 1108 -28.62 -5.26 10.53
N THR A 1109 -29.93 -5.51 10.48
CA THR A 1109 -30.87 -4.65 9.75
C THR A 1109 -31.09 -3.30 10.46
N LYS A 1110 -31.04 -3.24 11.80
CA LYS A 1110 -31.39 -2.02 12.57
C LYS A 1110 -30.55 -0.77 12.21
N PRO A 1111 -29.22 -0.83 12.03
CA PRO A 1111 -28.43 0.32 11.57
C PRO A 1111 -28.72 0.74 10.13
N ILE A 1112 -28.98 -0.22 9.24
CA ILE A 1112 -29.19 0.02 7.79
C ILE A 1112 -30.60 0.57 7.55
N ASN A 1113 -31.61 -0.04 8.16
CA ASN A 1113 -33.02 0.33 8.02
C ASN A 1113 -33.70 0.26 9.39
N THR A 1114 -33.74 1.41 10.09
CA THR A 1114 -34.31 1.54 11.44
C THR A 1114 -35.81 1.19 11.53
N GLY A 1115 -36.53 1.28 10.42
CA GLY A 1115 -37.93 0.84 10.30
C GLY A 1115 -38.12 -0.65 10.02
N LEU A 1116 -37.03 -1.43 9.88
CA LEU A 1116 -37.02 -2.86 9.53
C LEU A 1116 -37.79 -3.18 8.23
N ALA A 1117 -37.89 -2.22 7.31
CA ALA A 1117 -38.61 -2.41 6.06
C ALA A 1117 -37.96 -3.52 5.22
N GLY A 1118 -38.76 -4.51 4.84
CA GLY A 1118 -38.28 -5.67 4.08
C GLY A 1118 -37.47 -6.69 4.88
N LEU A 1119 -37.49 -6.68 6.21
CA LEU A 1119 -36.76 -7.64 7.06
C LEU A 1119 -36.96 -9.11 6.66
N ALA A 1120 -38.20 -9.51 6.34
CA ALA A 1120 -38.51 -10.87 5.91
C ALA A 1120 -37.80 -11.28 4.60
N ASP A 1121 -37.54 -10.33 3.69
CA ASP A 1121 -36.74 -10.60 2.49
C ASP A 1121 -35.25 -10.73 2.83
N ARG A 1122 -34.71 -9.89 3.73
CA ARG A 1122 -33.31 -9.96 4.19
C ARG A 1122 -33.03 -11.30 4.87
N GLN A 1123 -33.96 -11.76 5.72
CA GLN A 1123 -33.94 -13.07 6.37
C GLN A 1123 -34.01 -14.21 5.35
N ARG A 1124 -34.90 -14.13 4.35
CA ARG A 1124 -34.96 -15.12 3.26
C ARG A 1124 -33.67 -15.14 2.43
N TYR A 1125 -33.15 -13.99 2.01
CA TYR A 1125 -31.91 -13.91 1.22
C TYR A 1125 -30.70 -14.42 2.00
N LYS A 1126 -30.61 -14.19 3.31
CA LYS A 1126 -29.56 -14.79 4.14
C LYS A 1126 -29.67 -16.32 4.15
N ARG A 1127 -30.89 -16.88 4.31
CA ARG A 1127 -31.12 -18.33 4.20
C ARG A 1127 -30.87 -18.92 2.81
N GLU A 1128 -31.11 -18.17 1.73
CA GLU A 1128 -30.76 -18.57 0.36
C GLU A 1128 -29.24 -18.59 0.15
N ILE A 1129 -28.54 -17.55 0.60
CA ILE A 1129 -27.11 -17.33 0.33
C ILE A 1129 -26.23 -18.22 1.20
N SER A 1130 -26.55 -18.40 2.49
CA SER A 1130 -25.73 -19.16 3.45
C SER A 1130 -25.32 -20.58 2.99
N PRO A 1131 -26.23 -21.47 2.53
CA PRO A 1131 -25.84 -22.82 2.11
C PRO A 1131 -25.01 -22.81 0.81
N ILE A 1132 -25.29 -21.91 -0.13
CA ILE A 1132 -24.52 -21.77 -1.37
C ILE A 1132 -23.09 -21.31 -1.03
N PHE A 1133 -22.96 -20.29 -0.18
CA PHE A 1133 -21.70 -19.75 0.29
C PHE A 1133 -20.87 -20.79 1.07
N ASN A 1134 -21.50 -21.52 2.00
CA ASN A 1134 -20.81 -22.57 2.77
C ASN A 1134 -20.34 -23.72 1.87
N THR A 1135 -21.09 -24.05 0.80
CA THR A 1135 -20.73 -25.09 -0.17
C THR A 1135 -19.58 -24.66 -1.07
N GLU A 1136 -19.63 -23.46 -1.66
CA GLU A 1136 -18.60 -22.97 -2.59
C GLU A 1136 -17.26 -22.76 -1.88
N PHE A 1137 -17.28 -22.13 -0.70
CA PHE A 1137 -16.08 -21.71 0.03
C PHE A 1137 -15.64 -22.70 1.11
N SER A 1138 -16.28 -23.88 1.21
CA SER A 1138 -16.05 -24.88 2.26
C SER A 1138 -16.10 -24.30 3.70
N SER A 1139 -16.91 -23.25 3.89
CA SER A 1139 -16.96 -22.47 5.14
C SER A 1139 -17.53 -23.28 6.29
N ARG A 1140 -16.76 -23.37 7.38
CA ARG A 1140 -17.15 -24.05 8.64
C ARG A 1140 -17.86 -23.12 9.63
N CYS A 1141 -18.13 -21.86 9.24
CA CYS A 1141 -18.76 -20.83 10.06
C CYS A 1141 -20.30 -20.92 10.04
N THR A 1142 -20.83 -21.88 10.80
CA THR A 1142 -22.28 -22.16 10.93
C THR A 1142 -22.95 -21.58 12.18
N ALA A 1143 -22.17 -21.06 13.15
CA ALA A 1143 -22.68 -20.65 14.47
C ALA A 1143 -23.85 -19.64 14.44
N ASN A 1144 -23.90 -18.80 13.40
CA ASN A 1144 -24.90 -17.74 13.24
C ASN A 1144 -25.86 -17.98 12.06
N ASP A 1145 -25.79 -19.11 11.35
CA ASP A 1145 -26.57 -19.36 10.10
C ASP A 1145 -28.08 -19.60 10.31
#